data_AF-A0A372ENJ9-F1
#
_entry.id   AF-A0A372ENJ9-F1
#
_cell.length_a   1.000
_cell.length_b   1.000
_cell.length_c   1.000
_cell.angle_alpha   90.00
_cell.angle_beta   90.00
_cell.angle_gamma   90.00
#
_symmetry.space_group_name_H-M   'P 1'
#
loop_
_entity.id
_entity.type
_entity.pdbx_description
1 polymer ?
#
loop_
_entity_poly.entity_id
_entity_poly.type
_entity_poly.pdbx_seq_one_letter_code
_entity_poly.pdbx_strand_id
1 'polypeptide(L)'
;MNVQAPDLPGARFTVPFGGTPTALSAASRALEARLPGHWSDWSIVAPAARAALLAALRQARPFALSLRLLDDAHGQPVHVRCEGHWQAARQAHLCQLADISDLQTAHDTTDRALLQLQDMVDSLPLLVIQLDTSPELRCAFAAGSLLRLLVPYRQNPVGQAALGLFGPALFAHLSQEIQAIQPAGGARPFIWRAHDDQGQLRVLEGTLRTLIDGQGRPSGHLLDSLETTAYHATMSALTASEERLRRFVIASSDAIVVHIDERIVDANPAACRLLSSSAEALREQRFLDLIAAEDQAASLAHADAASHEAQECHLVDRHGTRIAVELIGRTLQRKGQRMRMAIVRDVRDRREAQARIHELISHLSAQRDRAEAADRAKSLFLSAASHDLRQPIHALGLFLTSLETLVQSRHLPLPALEEVTRRMGASLDALGRLLNSLLDVSRLDANAVVVHPIAAPLAPLFAELAADLGDAASGKGLRLDVVPTRAWVFTDPVVLRRIVDNLVSNAIRYTQKGRVLVGARPRGACVEIQVWDSGIGIAADQLDAIFGEFYQVSPASATDSGLRGLGLGLSIVKRSAKLLDARLNVRSAPGRGSMFSITVPRGTPAPAPLAPPPSPAPKRRARSAPRRVLVIDDDAMVLQAMQQLLQAWGHQVWCAADQDQAVMLAIMHADEIDLVLSDYHLGGQVDAAQFIGTVRACLVRPVPVHVFTADTSMPVAQNVRALGLSLLHKPVQHDLLRQVLEQG
;
A
#
# COMPACT_ATOMS: atom_id res chain seq x y z
N MET A 1 43.81 -20.09 84.36
CA MET A 1 43.33 -20.37 85.73
C MET A 1 44.46 -21.05 86.49
N ASN A 2 45.02 -20.40 87.51
CA ASN A 2 46.01 -20.99 88.41
C ASN A 2 45.28 -21.97 89.32
N VAL A 3 45.13 -23.22 88.87
CA VAL A 3 44.57 -24.30 89.70
C VAL A 3 45.69 -24.70 90.66
N GLN A 4 45.52 -24.38 91.95
CA GLN A 4 46.28 -25.01 93.01
C GLN A 4 46.14 -26.53 92.82
N ALA A 5 47.24 -27.20 92.50
CA ALA A 5 47.25 -28.64 92.35
C ALA A 5 46.73 -29.24 93.68
N PRO A 6 45.71 -30.11 93.64
CA PRO A 6 45.33 -30.86 94.83
C PRO A 6 46.57 -31.59 95.36
N ASP A 7 46.66 -31.75 96.68
CA ASP A 7 47.72 -32.49 97.35
C ASP A 7 47.59 -33.97 96.96
N LEU A 8 48.06 -34.28 95.74
CA LEU A 8 47.99 -35.59 95.12
C LEU A 8 48.81 -36.52 96.01
N PRO A 9 48.29 -37.71 96.39
CA PRO A 9 49.00 -38.68 97.22
C PRO A 9 50.22 -39.23 96.47
N GLY A 10 51.28 -38.43 96.42
CA GLY A 10 52.47 -38.70 95.63
C GLY A 10 53.53 -39.43 96.44
N ALA A 11 54.23 -40.35 95.78
CA ALA A 11 55.44 -40.93 96.36
C ALA A 11 56.51 -39.85 96.48
N ARG A 12 56.95 -39.57 97.71
CA ARG A 12 58.04 -38.64 97.99
C ARG A 12 59.33 -39.41 98.22
N PHE A 13 60.39 -39.03 97.54
CA PHE A 13 61.72 -39.64 97.68
C PHE A 13 62.80 -38.58 97.56
N THR A 14 63.98 -38.87 98.09
CA THR A 14 65.13 -37.95 98.05
C THR A 14 66.19 -38.48 97.12
N VAL A 15 66.63 -37.68 96.15
CA VAL A 15 67.70 -38.00 95.21
C VAL A 15 68.91 -37.12 95.48
N PRO A 16 70.08 -37.66 95.82
CA PRO A 16 71.30 -36.88 96.03
C PRO A 16 71.74 -36.16 94.75
N PHE A 17 72.39 -35.01 94.93
CA PHE A 17 72.91 -34.17 93.86
C PHE A 17 73.82 -34.94 92.92
N GLY A 18 73.66 -34.74 91.61
CA GLY A 18 74.39 -35.45 90.57
C GLY A 18 73.70 -36.72 90.05
N GLY A 19 72.72 -37.26 90.79
CA GLY A 19 71.75 -38.25 90.32
C GLY A 19 72.35 -39.48 89.64
N THR A 20 72.80 -40.47 90.43
CA THR A 20 73.22 -41.77 89.88
C THR A 20 71.98 -42.64 89.57
N PRO A 21 72.03 -43.49 88.52
CA PRO A 21 70.93 -44.41 88.18
C PRO A 21 70.50 -45.31 89.36
N THR A 22 71.42 -45.60 90.28
CA THR A 22 71.18 -46.38 91.50
C THR A 22 70.39 -45.64 92.58
N ALA A 23 70.51 -44.31 92.71
CA ALA A 23 69.68 -43.55 93.64
C ALA A 23 68.22 -43.45 93.15
N LEU A 24 68.05 -43.44 91.83
CA LEU A 24 66.77 -43.45 91.14
C LEU A 24 66.07 -44.83 91.22
N SER A 25 66.81 -45.94 91.33
CA SER A 25 66.21 -47.27 91.53
C SER A 25 65.63 -47.47 92.95
N ALA A 26 66.16 -46.78 93.96
CA ALA A 26 65.56 -46.76 95.30
C ALA A 26 64.24 -45.96 95.31
N ALA A 27 64.17 -44.88 94.53
CA ALA A 27 62.93 -44.12 94.30
C ALA A 27 61.86 -44.93 93.56
N SER A 28 62.28 -45.72 92.56
CA SER A 28 61.40 -46.63 91.80
C SER A 28 60.75 -47.69 92.71
N ARG A 29 61.49 -48.29 93.65
CA ARG A 29 60.92 -49.18 94.67
C ARG A 29 59.89 -48.50 95.60
N ALA A 30 60.04 -47.21 95.88
CA ALA A 30 59.07 -46.47 96.69
C ALA A 30 57.75 -46.17 95.96
N LEU A 31 57.77 -46.09 94.62
CA LEU A 31 56.57 -46.03 93.79
C LEU A 31 55.88 -47.39 93.68
N GLU A 32 56.67 -48.48 93.58
CA GLU A 32 56.19 -49.86 93.47
C GLU A 32 55.33 -50.30 94.68
N ALA A 33 55.54 -49.68 95.85
CA ALA A 33 54.74 -49.92 97.04
C ALA A 33 53.34 -49.25 97.02
N ARG A 34 53.08 -48.33 96.08
CA ARG A 34 51.87 -47.49 96.05
C ARG A 34 51.10 -47.52 94.73
N LEU A 35 51.72 -47.97 93.65
CA LEU A 35 51.12 -48.10 92.33
C LEU A 35 51.14 -49.58 91.91
N PRO A 36 50.00 -50.21 91.59
CA PRO A 36 49.95 -51.61 91.18
C PRO A 36 50.68 -51.80 89.84
N GLY A 37 51.58 -52.79 89.77
CA GLY A 37 52.38 -53.15 88.57
C GLY A 37 53.85 -53.38 88.94
N HIS A 38 54.68 -53.88 88.03
CA HIS A 38 56.12 -54.10 88.27
C HIS A 38 56.92 -52.87 87.79
N TRP A 39 57.08 -51.86 88.65
CA TRP A 39 57.66 -50.54 88.30
C TRP A 39 59.16 -50.42 88.63
N SER A 40 59.80 -51.53 88.99
CA SER A 40 61.23 -51.60 89.36
C SER A 40 62.24 -51.28 88.24
N ASP A 41 61.81 -51.19 86.96
CA ASP A 41 62.71 -50.99 85.82
C ASP A 41 62.63 -49.56 85.24
N TRP A 42 63.75 -48.84 85.32
CA TRP A 42 63.90 -47.51 84.75
C TRP A 42 63.82 -47.49 83.22
N SER A 43 63.95 -48.64 82.56
CA SER A 43 63.77 -48.80 81.10
C SER A 43 62.40 -48.30 80.61
N ILE A 44 61.38 -48.30 81.48
CA ILE A 44 60.00 -47.91 81.21
C ILE A 44 59.86 -46.38 81.03
N VAL A 45 60.73 -45.52 81.58
CA VAL A 45 60.62 -44.07 81.29
C VAL A 45 61.12 -43.78 79.87
N ALA A 46 60.33 -43.11 79.04
CA ALA A 46 60.71 -42.79 77.66
C ALA A 46 62.09 -42.13 77.59
N PRO A 47 62.97 -42.49 76.63
CA PRO A 47 64.36 -42.02 76.58
C PRO A 47 64.51 -40.50 76.67
N ALA A 48 63.63 -39.74 75.99
CA ALA A 48 63.62 -38.27 76.04
C ALA A 48 63.23 -37.73 77.42
N ALA A 49 62.22 -38.32 78.07
CA ALA A 49 61.79 -37.94 79.41
C ALA A 49 62.85 -38.28 80.47
N ARG A 50 63.54 -39.41 80.32
CA ARG A 50 64.66 -39.81 81.20
C ARG A 50 65.83 -38.84 81.10
N ALA A 51 66.21 -38.44 79.88
CA ALA A 51 67.27 -37.47 79.66
C ALA A 51 66.93 -36.10 80.28
N ALA A 52 65.69 -35.62 80.10
CA ALA A 52 65.22 -34.37 80.68
C ALA A 52 65.24 -34.38 82.21
N LEU A 53 64.80 -35.49 82.83
CA LEU A 53 64.82 -35.63 84.28
C LEU A 53 66.25 -35.66 84.86
N LEU A 54 67.16 -36.42 84.23
CA LEU A 54 68.57 -36.46 84.65
C LEU A 54 69.25 -35.09 84.50
N ALA A 55 68.94 -34.35 83.42
CA ALA A 55 69.43 -33.00 83.24
C ALA A 55 68.91 -32.05 84.35
N ALA A 56 67.64 -32.18 84.73
CA ALA A 56 67.05 -31.39 85.80
C ALA A 56 67.64 -31.71 87.19
N LEU A 57 67.88 -32.98 87.50
CA LEU A 57 68.47 -33.43 88.78
C LEU A 57 69.96 -33.05 88.96
N ARG A 58 70.65 -32.64 87.90
CA ARG A 58 72.02 -32.11 87.97
C ARG A 58 72.07 -30.61 88.23
N GLN A 59 70.93 -29.94 88.25
CA GLN A 59 70.82 -28.51 88.50
C GLN A 59 70.31 -28.30 89.92
N ALA A 60 71.03 -27.53 90.74
CA ALA A 60 70.65 -27.23 92.13
C ALA A 60 69.47 -26.22 92.24
N ARG A 61 68.35 -26.49 91.54
CA ARG A 61 67.13 -25.67 91.49
C ARG A 61 65.87 -26.55 91.43
N PRO A 62 64.70 -26.04 91.85
CA PRO A 62 63.45 -26.77 91.70
C PRO A 62 63.06 -26.97 90.23
N PHE A 63 62.34 -28.04 89.92
CA PHE A 63 61.81 -28.35 88.58
C PHE A 63 60.45 -29.05 88.65
N ALA A 64 59.68 -28.96 87.57
CA ALA A 64 58.47 -29.75 87.35
C ALA A 64 58.49 -30.28 85.91
N LEU A 65 58.34 -31.59 85.73
CA LEU A 65 58.41 -32.26 84.43
C LEU A 65 57.29 -33.29 84.32
N SER A 66 56.68 -33.40 83.14
CA SER A 66 55.77 -34.50 82.81
C SER A 66 56.58 -35.61 82.13
N LEU A 67 56.58 -36.79 82.73
CA LEU A 67 57.30 -37.97 82.27
C LEU A 67 56.28 -38.92 81.62
N ARG A 68 56.52 -39.26 80.36
CA ARG A 68 55.77 -40.31 79.67
C ARG A 68 56.45 -41.65 79.88
N LEU A 69 55.68 -42.64 80.30
CA LEU A 69 56.14 -44.00 80.50
C LEU A 69 55.80 -44.87 79.27
N LEU A 70 56.70 -45.80 78.96
CA LEU A 70 56.67 -46.80 77.90
C LEU A 70 56.20 -48.12 78.50
N ASP A 71 54.89 -48.19 78.77
CA ASP A 71 54.01 -49.37 78.82
C ASP A 71 54.41 -50.61 79.66
N ASP A 72 53.53 -51.00 80.59
CA ASP A 72 53.41 -52.36 81.14
C ASP A 72 52.08 -53.01 80.70
N ALA A 73 52.16 -54.11 79.94
CA ALA A 73 51.13 -55.13 79.68
C ALA A 73 49.70 -54.73 79.20
N HIS A 74 49.28 -53.45 79.15
CA HIS A 74 47.90 -53.04 78.84
C HIS A 74 47.74 -51.88 77.83
N GLY A 75 48.82 -51.34 77.25
CA GLY A 75 48.73 -50.55 76.01
C GLY A 75 48.24 -49.11 76.16
N GLN A 76 48.16 -48.56 77.37
CA GLN A 76 47.83 -47.14 77.60
C GLN A 76 49.03 -46.37 78.17
N PRO A 77 49.40 -45.21 77.59
CA PRO A 77 50.53 -44.43 78.07
C PRO A 77 50.22 -43.81 79.43
N VAL A 78 50.99 -44.15 80.46
CA VAL A 78 50.91 -43.49 81.76
C VAL A 78 51.74 -42.20 81.73
N HIS A 79 51.14 -41.10 82.18
CA HIS A 79 51.78 -39.80 82.34
C HIS A 79 51.97 -39.49 83.82
N VAL A 80 53.21 -39.27 84.24
CA VAL A 80 53.56 -38.97 85.63
C VAL A 80 54.22 -37.61 85.73
N ARG A 81 53.70 -36.72 86.58
CA ARG A 81 54.32 -35.44 86.90
C ARG A 81 55.37 -35.64 87.99
N CYS A 82 56.61 -35.24 87.72
CA CYS A 82 57.73 -35.24 88.65
C CYS A 82 58.09 -33.80 89.04
N GLU A 83 57.98 -33.49 90.32
CA GLU A 83 58.38 -32.20 90.88
C GLU A 83 59.52 -32.39 91.87
N GLY A 84 60.69 -31.80 91.57
CA GLY A 84 61.85 -31.85 92.44
C GLY A 84 62.07 -30.52 93.14
N HIS A 85 62.18 -30.54 94.47
CA HIS A 85 62.53 -29.39 95.30
C HIS A 85 63.96 -29.54 95.83
N TRP A 86 64.83 -28.58 95.53
CA TRP A 86 66.23 -28.61 95.98
C TRP A 86 66.36 -28.34 97.49
N GLN A 87 67.04 -29.22 98.22
CA GLN A 87 67.35 -29.06 99.64
C GLN A 87 68.86 -28.85 99.84
N ALA A 88 69.27 -27.59 99.96
CA ALA A 88 70.69 -27.20 100.07
C ALA A 88 71.41 -27.88 101.26
N ALA A 89 70.74 -28.03 102.41
CA ALA A 89 71.31 -28.66 103.61
C ALA A 89 71.62 -30.15 103.45
N ARG A 90 70.92 -30.85 102.55
CA ARG A 90 71.09 -32.29 102.30
C ARG A 90 71.80 -32.59 100.99
N GLN A 91 72.14 -31.55 100.21
CA GLN A 91 72.67 -31.68 98.85
C GLN A 91 71.86 -32.68 98.02
N ALA A 92 70.53 -32.56 98.04
CA ALA A 92 69.62 -33.50 97.42
C ALA A 92 68.32 -32.84 96.96
N HIS A 93 67.66 -33.41 95.95
CA HIS A 93 66.31 -33.06 95.55
C HIS A 93 65.30 -33.92 96.32
N LEU A 94 64.31 -33.27 96.96
CA LEU A 94 63.09 -33.92 97.42
C LEU A 94 62.11 -33.96 96.24
N CYS A 95 61.91 -35.13 95.66
CA CYS A 95 61.06 -35.34 94.51
C CYS A 95 59.69 -35.87 94.93
N GLN A 96 58.63 -35.36 94.30
CA GLN A 96 57.27 -35.86 94.40
C GLN A 96 56.80 -36.28 93.01
N LEU A 97 56.21 -37.47 92.91
CA LEU A 97 55.58 -37.97 91.69
C LEU A 97 54.08 -38.04 91.87
N ALA A 98 53.33 -37.60 90.85
CA ALA A 98 51.88 -37.73 90.79
C ALA A 98 51.44 -38.29 89.43
N ASP A 99 50.55 -39.27 89.42
CA ASP A 99 49.91 -39.74 88.19
C ASP A 99 48.95 -38.65 87.67
N ILE A 100 49.15 -38.24 86.41
CA ILE A 100 48.33 -37.24 85.72
C ILE A 100 47.68 -37.83 84.45
N SER A 101 47.65 -39.15 84.32
CA SER A 101 47.18 -39.84 83.11
C SER A 101 45.73 -39.47 82.75
N ASP A 102 44.83 -39.43 83.74
CA ASP A 102 43.42 -39.05 83.52
C ASP A 102 43.27 -37.60 83.04
N LEU A 103 44.06 -36.68 83.59
CA LEU A 103 44.06 -35.27 83.20
C LEU A 103 44.63 -35.06 81.80
N GLN A 104 45.72 -35.74 81.45
CA GLN A 104 46.33 -35.63 80.12
C GLN A 104 45.43 -36.28 79.06
N THR A 105 44.81 -37.43 79.38
CA THR A 105 43.85 -38.08 78.48
C THR A 105 42.64 -37.20 78.25
N ALA A 106 42.11 -36.55 79.29
CA ALA A 106 41.01 -35.59 79.15
C ALA A 106 41.38 -34.38 78.28
N HIS A 107 42.60 -33.84 78.44
CA HIS A 107 43.08 -32.73 77.62
C HIS A 107 43.25 -33.14 76.14
N ASP A 108 43.96 -34.23 75.87
CA ASP A 108 44.18 -34.75 74.53
C ASP A 108 42.88 -35.17 73.82
N THR A 109 41.88 -35.65 74.58
CA THR A 109 40.55 -35.98 74.07
C THR A 109 39.79 -34.71 73.70
N THR A 110 39.90 -33.66 74.52
CA THR A 110 39.29 -32.35 74.24
C THR A 110 39.93 -31.71 73.00
N ASP A 111 41.25 -31.70 72.89
CA ASP A 111 41.97 -31.16 71.73
C ASP A 111 41.66 -31.93 70.45
N ARG A 112 41.58 -33.27 70.51
CA ARG A 112 41.14 -34.10 69.37
C ARG A 112 39.69 -33.82 68.98
N ALA A 113 38.78 -33.69 69.94
CA ALA A 113 37.39 -33.36 69.65
C ALA A 113 37.26 -31.97 69.01
N LEU A 114 38.06 -31.00 69.45
CA LEU A 114 38.06 -29.63 68.93
C LEU A 114 38.62 -29.57 67.50
N LEU A 115 39.71 -30.30 67.21
CA LEU A 115 40.24 -30.47 65.86
C LEU A 115 39.24 -31.18 64.93
N GLN A 116 38.57 -32.25 65.41
CA GLN A 116 37.54 -32.95 64.63
C GLN A 116 36.34 -32.06 64.30
N LEU A 117 35.90 -31.21 65.24
CA LEU A 117 34.82 -30.26 64.99
C LEU A 117 35.24 -29.18 63.98
N GLN A 118 36.48 -28.69 64.04
CA GLN A 118 37.01 -27.74 63.07
C GLN A 118 37.07 -28.36 61.66
N ASP A 119 37.65 -29.55 61.50
CA ASP A 119 37.72 -30.27 60.23
C ASP A 119 36.31 -30.54 59.66
N MET A 120 35.36 -30.89 60.53
CA MET A 120 33.97 -31.12 60.10
C MET A 120 33.34 -29.83 59.56
N VAL A 121 33.50 -28.69 60.23
CA VAL A 121 32.98 -27.40 59.75
C VAL A 121 33.67 -26.96 58.46
N ASP A 122 34.98 -27.15 58.34
CA ASP A 122 35.75 -26.83 57.12
C ASP A 122 35.36 -27.70 55.93
N SER A 123 34.90 -28.93 56.16
CA SER A 123 34.38 -29.81 55.11
C SER A 123 33.01 -29.41 54.56
N LEU A 124 32.27 -28.54 55.27
CA LEU A 124 30.95 -28.10 54.84
C LEU A 124 31.04 -26.90 53.86
N PRO A 125 30.17 -26.82 52.84
CA PRO A 125 30.11 -25.73 51.87
C PRO A 125 29.42 -24.49 52.45
N LEU A 126 29.87 -24.07 53.63
CA LEU A 126 29.32 -22.95 54.36
C LEU A 126 30.44 -22.09 54.93
N LEU A 127 30.07 -20.88 55.32
CA LEU A 127 30.88 -19.92 56.03
C LEU A 127 30.35 -19.86 57.46
N VAL A 128 31.19 -20.09 58.47
CA VAL A 128 30.87 -19.83 59.88
C VAL A 128 31.80 -18.76 60.42
N ILE A 129 31.24 -17.67 60.92
CA ILE A 129 32.00 -16.63 61.62
C ILE A 129 31.34 -16.34 62.95
N GLN A 130 32.11 -16.42 64.02
CA GLN A 130 31.72 -15.92 65.34
C GLN A 130 32.36 -14.56 65.55
N LEU A 131 31.55 -13.55 65.80
CA LEU A 131 31.95 -12.21 66.18
C LEU A 131 31.78 -12.05 67.70
N ASP A 132 32.68 -11.30 68.33
CA ASP A 132 32.53 -10.92 69.73
C ASP A 132 31.43 -9.85 69.91
N THR A 133 31.16 -9.48 71.16
CA THR A 133 30.16 -8.46 71.50
C THR A 133 30.76 -7.05 71.57
N SER A 134 31.99 -6.84 71.05
CA SER A 134 32.60 -5.52 71.05
C SER A 134 31.92 -4.61 70.02
N PRO A 135 32.00 -3.27 70.16
CA PRO A 135 31.46 -2.34 69.15
C PRO A 135 32.08 -2.53 67.76
N GLU A 136 33.28 -3.11 67.69
CA GLU A 136 34.00 -3.39 66.44
C GLU A 136 33.67 -4.78 65.86
N LEU A 137 32.90 -5.60 66.59
CA LEU A 137 32.51 -6.97 66.25
C LEU A 137 33.71 -7.77 65.74
N ARG A 138 34.69 -8.01 66.61
CA ARG A 138 35.93 -8.68 66.22
C ARG A 138 35.68 -10.18 66.04
N CYS A 139 36.24 -10.76 64.98
CA CYS A 139 36.11 -12.17 64.68
C CYS A 139 36.80 -13.02 65.75
N ALA A 140 36.04 -13.75 66.55
CA ALA A 140 36.53 -14.70 67.55
C ALA A 140 36.83 -16.07 66.94
N PHE A 141 36.04 -16.47 65.95
CA PHE A 141 36.20 -17.74 65.24
C PHE A 141 35.74 -17.57 63.80
N ALA A 142 36.44 -18.25 62.90
CA ALA A 142 36.09 -18.30 61.49
C ALA A 142 36.47 -19.70 61.01
N ALA A 143 35.50 -20.42 60.45
CA ALA A 143 35.73 -21.71 59.80
C ALA A 143 34.79 -21.88 58.60
N GLY A 144 35.05 -22.87 57.77
CA GLY A 144 34.24 -23.22 56.62
C GLY A 144 34.95 -22.95 55.30
N SER A 145 34.68 -23.82 54.31
CA SER A 145 35.30 -23.77 52.98
C SER A 145 35.09 -22.44 52.25
N LEU A 146 34.01 -21.71 52.57
CA LEU A 146 33.67 -20.42 51.98
C LEU A 146 34.45 -19.23 52.58
N LEU A 147 35.26 -19.42 53.63
CA LEU A 147 36.12 -18.36 54.15
C LEU A 147 37.05 -17.76 53.10
N ARG A 148 37.44 -18.55 52.09
CA ARG A 148 38.28 -18.09 50.98
C ARG A 148 37.62 -16.95 50.18
N LEU A 149 36.30 -16.82 50.25
CA LEU A 149 35.54 -15.72 49.63
C LEU A 149 35.68 -14.41 50.41
N LEU A 150 36.12 -14.44 51.66
CA LEU A 150 36.25 -13.28 52.53
C LEU A 150 37.71 -12.95 52.78
N VAL A 151 38.21 -11.98 52.01
CA VAL A 151 39.60 -11.49 52.02
C VAL A 151 40.59 -12.55 51.49
N PRO A 152 41.53 -12.20 50.60
CA PRO A 152 42.57 -13.14 50.17
C PRO A 152 43.39 -13.59 51.39
N TYR A 153 43.47 -14.91 51.57
CA TYR A 153 44.05 -15.74 52.65
C TYR A 153 45.48 -15.37 53.13
N ARG A 154 45.75 -14.09 53.45
CA ARG A 154 47.07 -13.61 53.92
C ARG A 154 47.06 -13.07 55.34
N GLN A 155 45.89 -12.91 55.97
CA GLN A 155 45.78 -12.48 57.36
C GLN A 155 44.79 -13.39 58.08
N ASN A 156 45.19 -13.94 59.22
CA ASN A 156 44.30 -14.72 60.08
C ASN A 156 43.05 -13.86 60.41
N PRO A 157 41.82 -14.29 60.08
CA PRO A 157 40.62 -13.49 60.32
C PRO A 157 40.34 -13.29 61.82
N VAL A 158 40.83 -14.20 62.67
CA VAL A 158 40.67 -14.13 64.12
C VAL A 158 41.35 -12.86 64.67
N GLY A 159 40.58 -12.06 65.41
CA GLY A 159 41.00 -10.81 66.03
C GLY A 159 40.74 -9.56 65.17
N GLN A 160 40.41 -9.70 63.88
CA GLN A 160 40.10 -8.57 63.00
C GLN A 160 38.69 -8.04 63.22
N ALA A 161 38.51 -6.72 63.07
CA ALA A 161 37.19 -6.09 63.15
C ALA A 161 36.32 -6.47 61.93
N ALA A 162 35.02 -6.67 62.14
CA ALA A 162 34.07 -7.01 61.07
C ALA A 162 34.09 -5.97 59.93
N LEU A 163 34.31 -4.69 60.23
CA LEU A 163 34.46 -3.64 59.23
C LEU A 163 35.61 -3.93 58.23
N GLY A 164 36.73 -4.47 58.70
CA GLY A 164 37.87 -4.83 57.87
C GLY A 164 37.66 -6.12 57.08
N LEU A 165 36.90 -7.06 57.63
CA LEU A 165 36.61 -8.35 57.00
C LEU A 165 35.53 -8.26 55.91
N PHE A 166 34.50 -7.45 56.15
CA PHE A 166 33.29 -7.42 55.33
C PHE A 166 33.04 -6.09 54.59
N GLY A 167 33.79 -5.04 54.93
CA GLY A 167 33.59 -3.69 54.43
C GLY A 167 32.44 -2.93 55.10
N PRO A 168 32.29 -1.63 54.80
CA PRO A 168 31.42 -0.71 55.54
C PRO A 168 29.92 -0.99 55.37
N ALA A 169 29.49 -1.39 54.17
CA ALA A 169 28.07 -1.65 53.90
C ALA A 169 27.55 -2.85 54.68
N LEU A 170 28.30 -3.95 54.69
CA LEU A 170 27.90 -5.14 55.42
C LEU A 170 28.03 -4.96 56.92
N PHE A 171 29.10 -4.29 57.39
CA PHE A 171 29.26 -3.97 58.81
C PHE A 171 28.08 -3.17 59.38
N ALA A 172 27.63 -2.13 58.66
CA ALA A 172 26.47 -1.35 59.07
C ALA A 172 25.20 -2.20 59.14
N HIS A 173 24.98 -3.07 58.15
CA HIS A 173 23.83 -3.95 58.12
C HIS A 173 23.87 -5.02 59.23
N LEU A 174 25.01 -5.66 59.46
CA LEU A 174 25.20 -6.59 60.58
C LEU A 174 24.95 -5.90 61.93
N SER A 175 25.44 -4.67 62.11
CA SER A 175 25.21 -3.90 63.33
C SER A 175 23.71 -3.64 63.56
N GLN A 176 22.98 -3.30 62.50
CA GLN A 176 21.52 -3.10 62.55
C GLN A 176 20.77 -4.40 62.88
N GLU A 177 21.13 -5.51 62.23
CA GLU A 177 20.50 -6.80 62.48
C GLU A 177 20.81 -7.33 63.89
N ILE A 178 22.03 -7.15 64.39
CA ILE A 178 22.41 -7.49 65.78
C ILE A 178 21.58 -6.68 66.78
N GLN A 179 21.40 -5.37 66.56
CA GLN A 179 20.57 -4.53 67.42
C GLN A 179 19.11 -4.99 67.42
N ALA A 180 18.58 -5.42 66.27
CA ALA A 180 17.22 -5.93 66.13
C ALA A 180 16.99 -7.29 66.81
N ILE A 181 18.05 -8.04 67.13
CA ILE A 181 17.95 -9.39 67.74
C ILE A 181 17.77 -9.33 69.28
N GLN A 182 17.88 -8.17 69.94
CA GLN A 182 17.87 -8.11 71.42
C GLN A 182 16.53 -7.80 72.12
N PRO A 183 16.25 -8.45 73.28
CA PRO A 183 17.09 -9.45 73.97
C PRO A 183 16.37 -10.81 74.15
N ALA A 184 16.73 -11.81 73.33
CA ALA A 184 16.97 -13.22 73.74
C ALA A 184 17.08 -14.15 72.52
N GLY A 185 18.28 -14.64 72.20
CA GLY A 185 18.51 -15.90 71.46
C GLY A 185 17.96 -16.01 70.04
N GLY A 186 17.53 -14.89 69.44
CA GLY A 186 16.91 -14.87 68.12
C GLY A 186 17.90 -15.20 67.00
N ALA A 187 17.36 -15.81 65.95
CA ALA A 187 18.04 -16.07 64.69
C ALA A 187 17.30 -15.29 63.59
N ARG A 188 18.01 -14.52 62.76
CA ARG A 188 17.40 -13.84 61.61
C ARG A 188 18.06 -14.29 60.31
N PRO A 189 17.28 -14.69 59.29
CA PRO A 189 17.83 -14.96 57.98
C PRO A 189 18.33 -13.67 57.37
N PHE A 190 19.40 -13.78 56.60
CA PHE A 190 20.13 -12.65 56.09
C PHE A 190 20.74 -12.98 54.72
N ILE A 191 20.52 -12.13 53.73
CA ILE A 191 21.10 -12.27 52.38
C ILE A 191 22.06 -11.12 52.15
N TRP A 192 23.26 -11.44 51.69
CA TRP A 192 24.27 -10.46 51.39
C TRP A 192 25.08 -10.81 50.17
N ARG A 193 25.83 -9.81 49.71
CA ARG A 193 26.64 -9.90 48.51
C ARG A 193 28.09 -9.65 48.88
N ALA A 194 28.95 -10.57 48.48
CA ALA A 194 30.40 -10.45 48.61
C ALA A 194 31.05 -10.45 47.23
N HIS A 195 32.29 -9.99 47.14
CA HIS A 195 33.12 -10.21 45.97
C HIS A 195 34.17 -11.25 46.33
N ASP A 196 34.37 -12.24 45.46
CA ASP A 196 35.48 -13.19 45.61
C ASP A 196 36.84 -12.56 45.26
N ASP A 197 37.91 -13.35 45.35
CA ASP A 197 39.29 -12.93 45.07
C ASP A 197 39.53 -12.48 43.62
N GLN A 198 38.63 -12.87 42.69
CA GLN A 198 38.62 -12.45 41.30
C GLN A 198 37.70 -11.23 41.06
N GLY A 199 37.06 -10.71 42.10
CA GLY A 199 36.12 -9.60 42.03
C GLY A 199 34.72 -9.99 41.55
N GLN A 200 34.40 -11.28 41.39
CA GLN A 200 33.07 -11.71 40.99
C GLN A 200 32.09 -11.60 42.15
N LEU A 201 30.89 -11.11 41.84
CA LEU A 201 29.81 -10.97 42.82
C LEU A 201 29.25 -12.34 43.21
N ARG A 202 29.29 -12.65 44.49
CA ARG A 202 28.75 -13.85 45.13
C ARG A 202 27.55 -13.47 45.99
N VAL A 203 26.47 -14.24 45.91
CA VAL A 203 25.30 -14.07 46.79
C VAL A 203 25.38 -15.13 47.88
N LEU A 204 25.38 -14.69 49.14
CA LEU A 204 25.39 -15.55 50.29
C LEU A 204 24.08 -15.39 51.06
N GLU A 205 23.45 -16.51 51.40
CA GLU A 205 22.27 -16.56 52.25
C GLU A 205 22.66 -17.27 53.55
N GLY A 206 22.28 -16.68 54.67
CA GLY A 206 22.78 -17.10 55.96
C GLY A 206 21.85 -16.75 57.10
N THR A 207 22.24 -17.15 58.31
CA THR A 207 21.53 -16.78 59.52
C THR A 207 22.50 -16.06 60.46
N LEU A 208 22.02 -14.97 61.06
CA LEU A 208 22.71 -14.31 62.15
C LEU A 208 22.04 -14.69 63.46
N ARG A 209 22.82 -15.21 64.41
CA ARG A 209 22.35 -15.66 65.74
C ARG A 209 23.16 -14.99 66.83
N THR A 210 22.52 -14.64 67.94
CA THR A 210 23.26 -14.19 69.14
C THR A 210 23.46 -15.37 70.09
N LEU A 211 24.72 -15.70 70.38
CA LEU A 211 25.12 -16.71 71.35
C LEU A 211 25.00 -16.13 72.78
N ILE A 212 24.60 -16.97 73.72
CA ILE A 212 24.36 -16.59 75.12
C ILE A 212 25.23 -17.49 76.03
N ASP A 213 25.82 -16.92 77.07
CA ASP A 213 26.56 -17.66 78.10
C ASP A 213 25.63 -18.37 79.11
N GLY A 214 26.22 -19.18 80.00
CA GLY A 214 25.47 -19.89 81.05
C GLY A 214 24.80 -18.99 82.10
N GLN A 215 25.02 -17.67 82.05
CA GLN A 215 24.39 -16.67 82.92
C GLN A 215 23.32 -15.85 82.18
N GLY A 216 22.99 -16.20 80.93
CA GLY A 216 21.97 -15.51 80.14
C GLY A 216 22.43 -14.22 79.46
N ARG A 217 23.75 -13.95 79.41
CA ARG A 217 24.31 -12.75 78.76
C ARG A 217 24.83 -13.07 77.36
N PRO A 218 24.76 -12.12 76.41
CA PRO A 218 25.32 -12.31 75.07
C PRO A 218 26.83 -12.61 75.15
N SER A 219 27.26 -13.72 74.57
CA SER A 219 28.66 -14.16 74.53
C SER A 219 29.32 -13.95 73.16
N GLY A 220 28.53 -13.72 72.11
CA GLY A 220 28.98 -13.41 70.77
C GLY A 220 27.86 -13.52 69.74
N HIS A 221 28.17 -13.31 68.47
CA HIS A 221 27.24 -13.44 67.34
C HIS A 221 27.77 -14.46 66.34
N LEU A 222 26.96 -15.47 66.00
CA LEU A 222 27.28 -16.48 65.02
C LEU A 222 26.61 -16.13 63.68
N LEU A 223 27.42 -16.01 62.64
CA LEU A 223 26.99 -15.87 61.25
C LEU A 223 27.32 -17.18 60.52
N ASP A 224 26.29 -17.92 60.11
CA ASP A 224 26.42 -19.03 59.16
C ASP A 224 25.90 -18.59 57.79
N SER A 225 26.61 -18.87 56.70
CA SER A 225 26.17 -18.48 55.34
C SER A 225 26.56 -19.52 54.28
N LEU A 226 25.73 -19.70 53.26
CA LEU A 226 25.98 -20.58 52.12
C LEU A 226 25.88 -19.79 50.81
N GLU A 227 26.63 -20.18 49.78
CA GLU A 227 26.60 -19.50 48.48
C GLU A 227 25.37 -19.93 47.66
N THR A 228 24.51 -18.96 47.30
CA THR A 228 23.29 -19.16 46.50
C THR A 228 23.33 -18.46 45.14
N THR A 229 24.51 -18.02 44.68
CA THR A 229 24.70 -17.28 43.42
C THR A 229 24.04 -17.95 42.22
N ALA A 230 24.29 -19.25 42.00
CA ALA A 230 23.78 -20.00 40.86
C ALA A 230 22.24 -20.15 40.88
N TYR A 231 21.66 -20.30 42.07
CA TYR A 231 20.22 -20.39 42.26
C TYR A 231 19.52 -19.07 41.89
N HIS A 232 20.00 -17.95 42.42
CA HIS A 232 19.44 -16.63 42.10
C HIS A 232 19.62 -16.25 40.63
N ALA A 233 20.76 -16.60 40.02
CA ALA A 233 20.99 -16.37 38.59
C ALA A 233 19.99 -17.15 37.72
N THR A 234 19.76 -18.43 38.05
CA THR A 234 18.80 -19.28 37.32
C THR A 234 17.37 -18.79 37.46
N MET A 235 16.96 -18.42 38.67
CA MET A 235 15.62 -17.89 38.93
C MET A 235 15.37 -16.55 38.22
N SER A 236 16.37 -15.67 38.21
CA SER A 236 16.30 -14.40 37.48
C SER A 236 16.21 -14.63 35.96
N ALA A 237 17.03 -15.55 35.42
CA ALA A 237 16.99 -15.90 34.00
C ALA A 237 15.65 -16.52 33.58
N LEU A 238 15.07 -17.40 34.41
CA LEU A 238 13.74 -17.97 34.20
C LEU A 238 12.67 -16.87 34.16
N THR A 239 12.65 -15.99 35.17
CA THR A 239 11.71 -14.87 35.26
C THR A 239 11.82 -13.96 34.02
N ALA A 240 13.05 -13.60 33.63
CA ALA A 240 13.29 -12.78 32.45
C ALA A 240 12.88 -13.47 31.14
N SER A 241 12.99 -14.80 31.06
CA SER A 241 12.52 -15.59 29.92
C SER A 241 10.98 -15.61 29.86
N GLU A 242 10.31 -15.86 30.99
CA GLU A 242 8.85 -15.87 31.10
C GLU A 242 8.25 -14.50 30.75
N GLU A 243 8.81 -13.41 31.27
CA GLU A 243 8.39 -12.06 30.93
C GLU A 243 8.56 -11.74 29.44
N ARG A 244 9.62 -12.24 28.83
CA ARG A 244 9.89 -12.05 27.40
C ARG A 244 8.86 -12.78 26.54
N LEU A 245 8.58 -14.05 26.85
CA LEU A 245 7.55 -14.84 26.16
C LEU A 245 6.16 -14.21 26.32
N ARG A 246 5.82 -13.76 27.52
CA ARG A 246 4.55 -13.05 27.79
C ARG A 246 4.42 -11.78 26.95
N ARG A 247 5.50 -11.01 26.80
CA ARG A 247 5.53 -9.81 25.96
C ARG A 247 5.29 -10.12 24.48
N PHE A 248 5.85 -11.20 23.93
CA PHE A 248 5.59 -11.60 22.54
C PHE A 248 4.10 -11.92 22.30
N VAL A 249 3.46 -12.66 23.21
CA VAL A 249 2.04 -13.00 23.09
C VAL A 249 1.13 -11.77 23.21
N ILE A 250 1.48 -10.83 24.10
CA ILE A 250 0.75 -9.58 24.30
C ILE A 250 0.88 -8.64 23.09
N ALA A 251 2.07 -8.57 22.49
CA ALA A 251 2.36 -7.72 21.34
C ALA A 251 1.81 -8.26 20.00
N SER A 252 1.36 -9.51 19.96
CA SER A 252 0.73 -10.10 18.77
C SER A 252 -0.49 -9.31 18.34
N SER A 253 -0.57 -9.01 17.04
CA SER A 253 -1.76 -8.44 16.41
C SER A 253 -2.87 -9.47 16.24
N ASP A 254 -2.50 -10.73 15.97
CA ASP A 254 -3.44 -11.83 15.85
C ASP A 254 -3.96 -12.21 17.24
N ALA A 255 -5.24 -12.56 17.30
CA ALA A 255 -5.91 -13.05 18.50
C ALA A 255 -5.44 -14.47 18.78
N ILE A 256 -4.96 -14.74 19.99
CA ILE A 256 -4.48 -16.04 20.41
C ILE A 256 -5.35 -16.51 21.57
N VAL A 257 -5.99 -17.66 21.40
CA VAL A 257 -6.82 -18.32 22.40
C VAL A 257 -6.26 -19.71 22.66
N VAL A 258 -6.04 -20.05 23.92
CA VAL A 258 -5.59 -21.37 24.34
C VAL A 258 -6.73 -22.04 25.08
N HIS A 259 -7.06 -23.26 24.68
CA HIS A 259 -8.14 -24.04 25.28
C HIS A 259 -7.74 -25.50 25.52
N ILE A 260 -8.37 -26.11 26.51
CA ILE A 260 -8.20 -27.52 26.88
C ILE A 260 -9.61 -28.11 26.96
N ASP A 261 -9.86 -29.21 26.24
CA ASP A 261 -11.19 -29.82 26.14
C ASP A 261 -12.27 -28.76 25.84
N GLU A 262 -11.95 -27.90 24.86
CA GLU A 262 -12.73 -26.73 24.43
C GLU A 262 -12.92 -25.61 25.46
N ARG A 263 -12.54 -25.75 26.72
CA ARG A 263 -12.60 -24.65 27.71
C ARG A 263 -11.41 -23.73 27.56
N ILE A 264 -11.66 -22.43 27.44
CA ILE A 264 -10.60 -21.43 27.28
C ILE A 264 -9.83 -21.32 28.59
N VAL A 265 -8.51 -21.49 28.53
CA VAL A 265 -7.60 -21.36 29.68
C VAL A 265 -6.85 -20.04 29.64
N ASP A 266 -6.57 -19.52 28.45
CA ASP A 266 -5.90 -18.25 28.29
C ASP A 266 -6.26 -17.55 26.98
N ALA A 267 -6.21 -16.23 26.97
CA ALA A 267 -6.48 -15.40 25.82
C ALA A 267 -5.60 -14.14 25.85
N ASN A 268 -4.98 -13.79 24.74
CA ASN A 268 -4.18 -12.58 24.66
C ASN A 268 -5.07 -11.31 24.54
N PRO A 269 -4.52 -10.11 24.72
CA PRO A 269 -5.29 -8.87 24.61
C PRO A 269 -5.92 -8.65 23.23
N ALA A 270 -5.33 -9.16 22.15
CA ALA A 270 -5.92 -9.11 20.81
C ALA A 270 -7.22 -9.92 20.72
N ALA A 271 -7.27 -11.12 21.31
CA ALA A 271 -8.49 -11.92 21.40
C ALA A 271 -9.58 -11.22 22.22
N CYS A 272 -9.21 -10.57 23.32
CA CYS A 272 -10.14 -9.78 24.13
C CYS A 272 -10.79 -8.63 23.32
N ARG A 273 -9.98 -7.93 22.52
CA ARG A 273 -10.48 -6.86 21.63
C ARG A 273 -11.36 -7.41 20.51
N LEU A 274 -10.94 -8.48 19.85
CA LEU A 274 -11.66 -9.09 18.73
C LEU A 274 -13.05 -9.60 19.16
N LEU A 275 -13.12 -10.28 20.31
CA LEU A 275 -14.36 -10.87 20.84
C LEU A 275 -15.15 -9.89 21.72
N SER A 276 -14.67 -8.66 21.86
CA SER A 276 -15.23 -7.64 22.74
C SER A 276 -15.38 -8.12 24.20
N SER A 277 -14.59 -9.10 24.67
CA SER A 277 -14.76 -9.74 25.99
C SER A 277 -13.51 -9.62 26.85
N SER A 278 -13.66 -9.74 28.18
CA SER A 278 -12.52 -9.74 29.10
C SER A 278 -11.86 -11.11 29.15
N ALA A 279 -10.57 -11.17 29.50
CA ALA A 279 -9.87 -12.46 29.62
C ALA A 279 -10.51 -13.38 30.67
N GLU A 280 -11.08 -12.82 31.73
CA GLU A 280 -11.81 -13.56 32.76
C GLU A 280 -13.11 -14.16 32.22
N ALA A 281 -13.93 -13.36 31.53
CA ALA A 281 -15.18 -13.84 30.93
C ALA A 281 -14.92 -14.88 29.83
N LEU A 282 -13.85 -14.72 29.04
CA LEU A 282 -13.47 -15.72 28.04
C LEU A 282 -13.09 -17.06 28.67
N ARG A 283 -12.40 -17.08 29.83
CA ARG A 283 -12.03 -18.33 30.51
C ARG A 283 -13.21 -19.17 31.01
N GLU A 284 -14.38 -18.55 31.16
CA GLU A 284 -15.61 -19.24 31.54
C GLU A 284 -16.35 -19.89 30.36
N GLN A 285 -15.96 -19.56 29.13
CA GLN A 285 -16.62 -19.98 27.89
C GLN A 285 -15.93 -21.18 27.22
N ARG A 286 -16.68 -21.85 26.34
CA ARG A 286 -16.09 -22.83 25.41
C ARG A 286 -15.69 -22.12 24.12
N PHE A 287 -14.54 -22.50 23.57
CA PHE A 287 -14.04 -21.96 22.31
C PHE A 287 -15.02 -22.21 21.14
N LEU A 288 -15.69 -23.36 21.11
CA LEU A 288 -16.64 -23.70 20.05
C LEU A 288 -17.89 -22.78 20.06
N ASP A 289 -18.30 -22.28 21.24
CA ASP A 289 -19.45 -21.38 21.38
C ASP A 289 -19.17 -19.99 20.77
N LEU A 290 -17.90 -19.64 20.57
CA LEU A 290 -17.47 -18.42 19.89
C LEU A 290 -17.54 -18.54 18.36
N ILE A 291 -17.64 -19.76 17.82
CA ILE A 291 -17.75 -20.01 16.39
C ILE A 291 -19.23 -20.01 16.01
N ALA A 292 -19.58 -19.34 14.90
CA ALA A 292 -20.94 -19.32 14.39
C ALA A 292 -21.46 -20.74 14.13
N ALA A 293 -22.75 -20.97 14.41
CA ALA A 293 -23.35 -22.31 14.41
C ALA A 293 -23.14 -23.09 13.11
N GLU A 294 -23.20 -22.43 11.95
CA GLU A 294 -22.96 -23.09 10.66
C GLU A 294 -21.50 -23.53 10.44
N ASP A 295 -20.54 -22.89 11.10
CA ASP A 295 -19.10 -23.14 10.94
C ASP A 295 -18.55 -24.11 12.01
N GLN A 296 -19.31 -24.38 13.08
CA GLN A 296 -18.90 -25.23 14.20
C GLN A 296 -18.53 -26.66 13.79
N ALA A 297 -19.37 -27.31 12.96
CA ALA A 297 -19.13 -28.68 12.51
C ALA A 297 -17.85 -28.80 11.68
N ALA A 298 -17.60 -27.84 10.79
CA ALA A 298 -16.39 -27.78 9.98
C ALA A 298 -15.15 -27.52 10.83
N SER A 299 -15.25 -26.62 11.82
CA SER A 299 -14.14 -26.32 12.73
C SER A 299 -13.77 -27.51 13.61
N LEU A 300 -14.76 -28.28 14.09
CA LEU A 300 -14.54 -29.50 14.87
C LEU A 300 -13.85 -30.58 14.01
N ALA A 301 -14.33 -30.81 12.79
CA ALA A 301 -13.69 -31.76 11.86
C ALA A 301 -12.24 -31.38 11.55
N HIS A 302 -11.97 -30.09 11.33
CA HIS A 302 -10.61 -29.56 11.13
C HIS A 302 -9.73 -29.71 12.38
N ALA A 303 -10.33 -29.61 13.56
CA ALA A 303 -9.64 -29.80 14.83
C ALA A 303 -9.26 -31.26 15.09
N ASP A 304 -10.16 -32.19 14.76
CA ASP A 304 -9.98 -33.64 14.90
C ASP A 304 -8.95 -34.20 13.92
N ALA A 305 -8.93 -33.68 12.69
CA ALA A 305 -7.92 -34.01 11.68
C ALA A 305 -6.51 -33.54 12.04
N ALA A 306 -6.34 -32.78 13.15
CA ALA A 306 -5.11 -32.12 13.53
C ALA A 306 -4.49 -31.27 12.40
N SER A 307 -5.34 -30.74 11.51
CA SER A 307 -4.89 -29.93 10.38
C SER A 307 -4.27 -28.62 10.87
N HIS A 308 -3.19 -28.24 10.21
CA HIS A 308 -2.47 -26.98 10.44
C HIS A 308 -2.81 -25.92 9.40
N GLU A 309 -3.70 -26.24 8.46
CA GLU A 309 -4.14 -25.30 7.44
C GLU A 309 -5.06 -24.24 8.06
N ALA A 310 -5.00 -23.06 7.45
CA ALA A 310 -5.88 -21.97 7.82
C ALA A 310 -7.28 -22.23 7.28
N GLN A 311 -8.29 -22.07 8.12
CA GLN A 311 -9.69 -22.21 7.74
C GLN A 311 -10.39 -20.87 7.93
N GLU A 312 -11.14 -20.42 6.92
CA GLU A 312 -12.02 -19.26 7.07
C GLU A 312 -13.32 -19.68 7.78
N CYS A 313 -13.70 -18.94 8.82
CA CYS A 313 -14.95 -19.12 9.55
C CYS A 313 -15.43 -17.80 10.15
N HIS A 314 -16.60 -17.79 10.77
CA HIS A 314 -17.14 -16.65 11.47
C HIS A 314 -17.08 -16.87 12.98
N LEU A 315 -16.50 -15.92 13.70
CA LEU A 315 -16.67 -15.81 15.13
C LEU A 315 -17.84 -14.90 15.46
N VAL A 316 -18.42 -15.10 16.64
CA VAL A 316 -19.47 -14.28 17.21
C VAL A 316 -18.92 -13.62 18.46
N ASP A 317 -18.93 -12.28 18.50
CA ASP A 317 -18.49 -11.53 19.67
C ASP A 317 -19.57 -11.52 20.78
N ARG A 318 -19.26 -10.93 21.95
CA ARG A 318 -20.23 -10.84 23.06
C ARG A 318 -21.53 -10.10 22.74
N HIS A 319 -21.56 -9.31 21.67
CA HIS A 319 -22.72 -8.53 21.23
C HIS A 319 -23.52 -9.24 20.13
N GLY A 320 -23.10 -10.43 19.70
CA GLY A 320 -23.72 -11.16 18.60
C GLY A 320 -23.22 -10.73 17.22
N THR A 321 -22.18 -9.89 17.14
CA THR A 321 -21.59 -9.42 15.87
C THR A 321 -20.80 -10.55 15.23
N ARG A 322 -21.05 -10.81 13.96
CA ARG A 322 -20.31 -11.81 13.18
C ARG A 322 -19.03 -11.21 12.63
N ILE A 323 -17.90 -11.87 12.90
CA ILE A 323 -16.56 -11.43 12.49
C ILE A 323 -15.97 -12.52 11.61
N ALA A 324 -15.70 -12.17 10.35
CA ALA A 324 -15.02 -13.08 9.43
C ALA A 324 -13.54 -13.19 9.84
N VAL A 325 -13.09 -14.41 10.12
CA VAL A 325 -11.73 -14.69 10.57
C VAL A 325 -11.09 -15.82 9.78
N GLU A 326 -9.77 -15.82 9.78
CA GLU A 326 -8.94 -16.96 9.43
C GLU A 326 -8.45 -17.61 10.73
N LEU A 327 -8.80 -18.88 10.93
CA LEU A 327 -8.53 -19.67 12.13
C LEU A 327 -7.45 -20.73 11.84
N ILE A 328 -6.39 -20.74 12.65
CA ILE A 328 -5.31 -21.72 12.60
C ILE A 328 -5.17 -22.39 13.97
N GLY A 329 -5.39 -23.70 14.02
CA GLY A 329 -5.25 -24.49 15.24
C GLY A 329 -3.91 -25.21 15.36
N ARG A 330 -3.27 -25.12 16.52
CA ARG A 330 -2.06 -25.88 16.89
C ARG A 330 -2.33 -26.70 18.14
N THR A 331 -2.12 -28.00 18.06
CA THR A 331 -2.25 -28.90 19.21
C THR A 331 -0.88 -29.09 19.88
N LEU A 332 -0.84 -28.95 21.20
CA LEU A 332 0.33 -29.08 22.06
C LEU A 332 0.06 -30.14 23.13
N GLN A 333 1.05 -30.93 23.50
CA GLN A 333 0.97 -31.90 24.59
C GLN A 333 1.80 -31.38 25.77
N ARG A 334 1.20 -31.23 26.95
CA ARG A 334 1.90 -30.82 28.18
C ARG A 334 1.48 -31.68 29.35
N LYS A 335 2.43 -32.38 29.99
CA LYS A 335 2.19 -33.27 31.15
C LYS A 335 1.03 -34.27 30.95
N GLY A 336 0.85 -34.79 29.73
CA GLY A 336 -0.23 -35.74 29.39
C GLY A 336 -1.59 -35.10 29.07
N GLN A 337 -1.71 -33.77 29.10
CA GLN A 337 -2.92 -33.04 28.73
C GLN A 337 -2.79 -32.42 27.34
N ARG A 338 -3.82 -32.63 26.51
CA ARG A 338 -3.92 -32.06 25.16
C ARG A 338 -4.41 -30.62 25.24
N MET A 339 -3.55 -29.68 24.88
CA MET A 339 -3.85 -28.26 24.83
C MET A 339 -3.93 -27.82 23.38
N ARG A 340 -4.88 -26.95 23.02
CA ARG A 340 -5.00 -26.41 21.66
C ARG A 340 -4.90 -24.90 21.70
N MET A 341 -4.06 -24.36 20.83
CA MET A 341 -3.87 -22.94 20.60
C MET A 341 -4.53 -22.59 19.27
N ALA A 342 -5.51 -21.70 19.32
CA ALA A 342 -6.16 -21.11 18.16
C ALA A 342 -5.56 -19.73 17.91
N ILE A 343 -4.99 -19.54 16.72
CA ILE A 343 -4.60 -18.24 16.19
C ILE A 343 -5.74 -17.78 15.29
N VAL A 344 -6.27 -16.60 15.57
CA VAL A 344 -7.43 -16.01 14.92
C VAL A 344 -7.00 -14.69 14.32
N ARG A 345 -7.12 -14.58 12.99
CA ARG A 345 -6.83 -13.36 12.24
C ARG A 345 -8.10 -12.76 11.70
N ASP A 346 -8.34 -11.49 11.99
CA ASP A 346 -9.46 -10.74 11.39
C ASP A 346 -9.18 -10.51 9.89
N VAL A 347 -10.11 -10.92 9.03
CA VAL A 347 -9.96 -10.79 7.57
C VAL A 347 -10.98 -9.84 6.94
N ARG A 348 -11.75 -9.09 7.75
CA ARG A 348 -12.76 -8.14 7.23
C ARG A 348 -12.15 -7.10 6.30
N ASP A 349 -11.10 -6.41 6.74
CA ASP A 349 -10.42 -5.38 5.95
C ASP A 349 -9.84 -5.95 4.65
N ARG A 350 -9.25 -7.15 4.71
CA ARG A 350 -8.72 -7.86 3.54
C ARG A 350 -9.83 -8.18 2.53
N ARG A 351 -10.97 -8.71 3.01
CA ARG A 351 -12.12 -9.06 2.16
C ARG A 351 -12.76 -7.83 1.54
N GLU A 352 -12.92 -6.76 2.30
CA GLU A 352 -13.43 -5.49 1.77
C GLU A 352 -12.50 -4.89 0.72
N ALA A 353 -11.19 -4.88 0.97
CA ALA A 353 -10.22 -4.42 -0.01
C ALA A 353 -10.25 -5.26 -1.29
N GLN A 354 -10.34 -6.58 -1.18
CA GLN A 354 -10.47 -7.49 -2.32
C GLN A 354 -11.75 -7.25 -3.12
N ALA A 355 -12.88 -7.05 -2.44
CA ALA A 355 -14.15 -6.73 -3.11
C ALA A 355 -14.07 -5.40 -3.87
N ARG A 356 -13.52 -4.34 -3.24
CA ARG A 356 -13.32 -3.04 -3.88
C ARG A 356 -12.39 -3.12 -5.08
N ILE A 357 -11.30 -3.89 -4.98
CA ILE A 357 -10.37 -4.13 -6.10
C ILE A 357 -11.11 -4.81 -7.26
N HIS A 358 -11.93 -5.83 -6.98
CA HIS A 358 -12.68 -6.55 -8.01
C HIS A 358 -13.70 -5.64 -8.72
N GLU A 359 -14.42 -4.82 -7.96
CA GLU A 359 -15.33 -3.81 -8.49
C GLU A 359 -14.60 -2.80 -9.39
N LEU A 360 -13.45 -2.28 -8.93
CA LEU A 360 -12.65 -1.34 -9.70
C LEU A 360 -12.12 -1.95 -11.01
N ILE A 361 -11.65 -3.19 -10.97
CA ILE A 361 -11.20 -3.92 -12.17
C ILE A 361 -12.36 -4.07 -13.17
N SER A 362 -13.55 -4.44 -12.70
CA SER A 362 -14.74 -4.56 -13.56
C SER A 362 -15.11 -3.23 -14.21
N HIS A 363 -15.13 -2.14 -13.43
CA HIS A 363 -15.39 -0.79 -13.92
C HIS A 363 -14.34 -0.33 -14.95
N LEU A 364 -13.06 -0.54 -14.68
CA LEU A 364 -11.97 -0.18 -15.59
C LEU A 364 -12.02 -1.00 -16.88
N SER A 365 -12.32 -2.29 -16.81
CA SER A 365 -12.48 -3.14 -18.01
C SER A 365 -13.62 -2.61 -18.88
N ALA A 366 -14.78 -2.31 -18.29
CA ALA A 366 -15.93 -1.78 -19.03
C ALA A 366 -15.63 -0.42 -19.68
N GLN A 367 -14.86 0.45 -19.02
CA GLN A 367 -14.42 1.72 -19.60
C GLN A 367 -13.41 1.53 -20.73
N ARG A 368 -12.42 0.65 -20.56
CA ARG A 368 -11.44 0.29 -21.59
C ARG A 368 -12.15 -0.24 -22.82
N ASP A 369 -13.07 -1.18 -22.67
CA ASP A 369 -13.77 -1.82 -23.79
C ASP A 369 -14.60 -0.79 -24.58
N ARG A 370 -15.22 0.19 -23.89
CA ARG A 370 -15.90 1.32 -24.56
C ARG A 370 -14.94 2.22 -25.32
N ALA A 371 -13.78 2.54 -24.73
CA ALA A 371 -12.78 3.37 -25.36
C ALA A 371 -12.18 2.69 -26.60
N GLU A 372 -11.85 1.40 -26.51
CA GLU A 372 -11.36 0.62 -27.64
C GLU A 372 -12.41 0.48 -28.75
N ALA A 373 -13.68 0.26 -28.41
CA ALA A 373 -14.75 0.22 -29.41
C ALA A 373 -14.87 1.55 -30.17
N ALA A 374 -14.79 2.68 -29.46
CA ALA A 374 -14.81 4.00 -30.06
C ALA A 374 -13.57 4.25 -30.95
N ASP A 375 -12.38 3.83 -30.52
CA ASP A 375 -11.14 4.01 -31.28
C ASP A 375 -11.10 3.15 -32.55
N ARG A 376 -11.59 1.90 -32.46
CA ARG A 376 -11.79 1.03 -33.63
C ARG A 376 -12.78 1.63 -34.62
N ALA A 377 -13.91 2.17 -34.13
CA ALA A 377 -14.88 2.85 -34.97
C ALA A 377 -14.26 4.07 -35.68
N LYS A 378 -13.45 4.87 -34.96
CA LYS A 378 -12.72 6.02 -35.53
C LYS A 378 -11.69 5.62 -36.58
N SER A 379 -10.96 4.53 -36.34
CA SER A 379 -9.97 4.01 -37.29
C SER A 379 -10.64 3.48 -38.57
N LEU A 380 -11.74 2.73 -38.42
CA LEU A 380 -12.55 2.27 -39.55
C LEU A 380 -13.14 3.45 -40.34
N PHE A 381 -13.59 4.49 -39.63
CA PHE A 381 -14.05 5.75 -40.24
C PHE A 381 -12.98 6.37 -41.14
N LEU A 382 -11.79 6.62 -40.60
CA LEU A 382 -10.71 7.27 -41.36
C LEU A 382 -10.26 6.42 -42.55
N SER A 383 -10.20 5.09 -42.39
CA SER A 383 -9.83 4.17 -43.47
C SER A 383 -10.87 4.15 -44.59
N ALA A 384 -12.16 4.06 -44.25
CA ALA A 384 -13.25 4.06 -45.23
C ALA A 384 -13.35 5.41 -45.97
N ALA A 385 -13.29 6.52 -45.22
CA ALA A 385 -13.27 7.86 -45.80
C ALA A 385 -12.08 8.04 -46.77
N SER A 386 -10.89 7.59 -46.39
CA SER A 386 -9.69 7.67 -47.24
C SER A 386 -9.84 6.86 -48.53
N HIS A 387 -10.41 5.66 -48.44
CA HIS A 387 -10.66 4.81 -49.61
C HIS A 387 -11.65 5.48 -50.58
N ASP A 388 -12.76 5.98 -50.06
CA ASP A 388 -13.83 6.54 -50.89
C ASP A 388 -13.49 7.94 -51.42
N LEU A 389 -12.57 8.67 -50.77
CA LEU A 389 -11.93 9.87 -51.34
C LEU A 389 -10.97 9.52 -52.48
N ARG A 390 -10.22 8.41 -52.38
CA ARG A 390 -9.25 7.99 -53.39
C ARG A 390 -9.92 7.62 -54.72
N GLN A 391 -11.12 7.05 -54.69
CA GLN A 391 -11.84 6.62 -55.89
C GLN A 391 -12.16 7.76 -56.89
N PRO A 392 -12.83 8.86 -56.50
CA PRO A 392 -13.09 9.97 -57.42
C PRO A 392 -11.79 10.68 -57.83
N ILE A 393 -10.79 10.77 -56.95
CA ILE A 393 -9.46 11.32 -57.30
C ILE A 393 -8.79 10.47 -58.39
N HIS A 394 -8.82 9.15 -58.25
CA HIS A 394 -8.28 8.23 -59.25
C HIS A 394 -9.04 8.33 -60.58
N ALA A 395 -10.37 8.37 -60.54
CA ALA A 395 -11.19 8.56 -61.74
C ALA A 395 -10.92 9.89 -62.44
N LEU A 396 -10.78 10.99 -61.68
CA LEU A 396 -10.37 12.30 -62.19
C LEU A 396 -9.01 12.23 -62.89
N GLY A 397 -8.04 11.53 -62.30
CA GLY A 397 -6.73 11.29 -62.93
C GLY A 397 -6.84 10.57 -64.27
N LEU A 398 -7.64 9.50 -64.35
CA LEU A 398 -7.87 8.76 -65.60
C LEU A 398 -8.57 9.62 -66.67
N PHE A 399 -9.56 10.41 -66.27
CA PHE A 399 -10.24 11.32 -67.19
C PHE A 399 -9.34 12.45 -67.67
N LEU A 400 -8.46 12.98 -66.79
CA LEU A 400 -7.46 13.98 -67.17
C LEU A 400 -6.47 13.40 -68.20
N THR A 401 -5.93 12.20 -67.98
CA THR A 401 -5.06 11.52 -68.95
C THR A 401 -5.79 11.26 -70.28
N SER A 402 -7.07 10.88 -70.22
CA SER A 402 -7.90 10.73 -71.42
C SER A 402 -8.06 12.06 -72.17
N LEU A 403 -8.23 13.17 -71.45
CA LEU A 403 -8.34 14.50 -72.04
C LEU A 403 -7.02 14.94 -72.68
N GLU A 404 -5.89 14.75 -72.01
CA GLU A 404 -4.55 15.01 -72.56
C GLU A 404 -4.31 14.22 -73.86
N THR A 405 -4.70 12.95 -73.87
CA THR A 405 -4.58 12.07 -75.06
C THR A 405 -5.46 12.57 -76.21
N LEU A 406 -6.69 13.02 -75.91
CA LEU A 406 -7.59 13.60 -76.92
C LEU A 406 -7.02 14.90 -77.47
N VAL A 407 -6.48 15.79 -76.63
CA VAL A 407 -5.88 17.08 -77.05
C VAL A 407 -4.65 16.89 -77.94
N GLN A 408 -3.86 15.83 -77.71
CA GLN A 408 -2.71 15.49 -78.56
C GLN A 408 -3.10 14.83 -79.91
N SER A 409 -4.36 14.40 -80.06
CA SER A 409 -4.82 13.72 -81.26
C SER A 409 -5.06 14.69 -82.42
N ARG A 410 -4.69 14.27 -83.64
CA ARG A 410 -4.78 15.10 -84.87
C ARG A 410 -6.22 15.47 -85.27
N HIS A 411 -7.21 14.79 -84.70
CA HIS A 411 -8.64 15.09 -84.85
C HIS A 411 -9.24 15.16 -83.45
N LEU A 412 -9.89 16.28 -83.13
CA LEU A 412 -10.51 16.54 -81.84
C LEU A 412 -12.03 16.27 -81.95
N PRO A 413 -12.52 15.06 -81.63
CA PRO A 413 -13.97 14.80 -81.61
C PRO A 413 -14.61 15.57 -80.44
N LEU A 414 -15.24 16.70 -80.74
CA LEU A 414 -15.95 17.55 -79.77
C LEU A 414 -16.89 16.75 -78.83
N PRO A 415 -17.68 15.75 -79.31
CA PRO A 415 -18.55 14.98 -78.41
C PRO A 415 -17.79 14.17 -77.35
N ALA A 416 -16.59 13.67 -77.67
CA ALA A 416 -15.78 12.91 -76.71
C ALA A 416 -15.13 13.83 -75.67
N LEU A 417 -14.71 15.03 -76.09
CA LEU A 417 -14.19 16.05 -75.18
C LEU A 417 -15.28 16.52 -74.19
N GLU A 418 -16.50 16.76 -74.69
CA GLU A 418 -17.65 17.11 -73.86
C GLU A 418 -17.99 15.99 -72.87
N GLU A 419 -17.98 14.73 -73.30
CA GLU A 419 -18.24 13.57 -72.44
C GLU A 419 -17.21 13.46 -71.30
N VAL A 420 -15.92 13.53 -71.63
CA VAL A 420 -14.83 13.44 -70.63
C VAL A 420 -14.91 14.59 -69.64
N THR A 421 -15.10 15.82 -70.13
CA THR A 421 -15.23 17.02 -69.27
C THR A 421 -16.46 16.92 -68.36
N ARG A 422 -17.60 16.44 -68.88
CA ARG A 422 -18.82 16.21 -68.08
C ARG A 422 -18.60 15.17 -66.99
N ARG A 423 -17.89 14.07 -67.29
CA ARG A 423 -17.56 13.03 -66.30
C ARG A 423 -16.57 13.51 -65.24
N MET A 424 -15.61 14.35 -65.61
CA MET A 424 -14.74 15.03 -64.66
C MET A 424 -15.54 15.93 -63.72
N GLY A 425 -16.44 16.77 -64.27
CA GLY A 425 -17.34 17.61 -63.47
C GLY A 425 -18.17 16.80 -62.47
N ALA A 426 -18.81 15.72 -62.93
CA ALA A 426 -19.58 14.82 -62.06
C ALA A 426 -18.73 14.18 -60.95
N SER A 427 -17.46 13.86 -61.22
CA SER A 427 -16.53 13.28 -60.24
C SER A 427 -16.07 14.31 -59.21
N LEU A 428 -15.83 15.56 -59.63
CA LEU A 428 -15.54 16.69 -58.76
C LEU A 428 -16.73 17.02 -57.84
N ASP A 429 -17.94 17.07 -58.37
CA ASP A 429 -19.16 17.27 -57.57
C ASP A 429 -19.35 16.15 -56.54
N ALA A 430 -19.08 14.90 -56.92
CA ALA A 430 -19.14 13.77 -56.00
C ALA A 430 -18.11 13.90 -54.86
N LEU A 431 -16.87 14.29 -55.17
CA LEU A 431 -15.83 14.55 -54.19
C LEU A 431 -16.20 15.71 -53.25
N GLY A 432 -16.73 16.81 -53.79
CA GLY A 432 -17.19 17.96 -53.00
C GLY A 432 -18.31 17.59 -52.02
N ARG A 433 -19.31 16.82 -52.46
CA ARG A 433 -20.37 16.31 -51.56
C ARG A 433 -19.82 15.41 -50.46
N LEU A 434 -18.83 14.56 -50.77
CA LEU A 434 -18.18 13.66 -49.82
C LEU A 434 -17.44 14.48 -48.75
N LEU A 435 -16.61 15.44 -49.16
CA LEU A 435 -15.86 16.31 -48.27
C LEU A 435 -16.77 17.12 -47.35
N ASN A 436 -17.81 17.75 -47.91
CA ASN A 436 -18.79 18.51 -47.12
C ASN A 436 -19.49 17.61 -46.09
N SER A 437 -19.87 16.39 -46.48
CA SER A 437 -20.49 15.43 -45.56
C SER A 437 -19.56 15.05 -44.40
N LEU A 438 -18.25 14.87 -44.65
CA LEU A 438 -17.25 14.58 -43.61
C LEU A 438 -17.03 15.77 -42.68
N LEU A 439 -16.87 16.97 -43.24
CA LEU A 439 -16.72 18.21 -42.47
C LEU A 439 -17.93 18.47 -41.59
N ASP A 440 -19.12 18.19 -42.11
CA ASP A 440 -20.33 18.34 -41.34
C ASP A 440 -20.40 17.37 -40.15
N VAL A 441 -20.00 16.09 -40.31
CA VAL A 441 -19.94 15.13 -39.19
C VAL A 441 -18.99 15.64 -38.11
N SER A 442 -17.82 16.15 -38.51
CA SER A 442 -16.84 16.77 -37.61
C SER A 442 -17.38 17.99 -36.87
N ARG A 443 -18.07 18.91 -37.59
CA ARG A 443 -18.68 20.11 -36.99
C ARG A 443 -19.81 19.76 -36.01
N LEU A 444 -20.59 18.73 -36.32
CA LEU A 444 -21.66 18.22 -35.45
C LEU A 444 -21.09 17.57 -34.17
N ASP A 445 -19.95 16.87 -34.24
CA ASP A 445 -19.29 16.26 -33.06
C ASP A 445 -18.67 17.30 -32.12
N ALA A 446 -18.17 18.40 -32.68
CA ALA A 446 -17.57 19.48 -31.89
C ALA A 446 -18.59 20.37 -31.17
N ASN A 447 -19.91 20.10 -31.28
CA ASN A 447 -20.99 21.02 -30.87
C ASN A 447 -20.81 22.44 -31.45
N ALA A 448 -20.10 22.58 -32.57
CA ALA A 448 -19.74 23.88 -33.14
C ALA A 448 -20.90 24.52 -33.95
N VAL A 449 -21.99 23.78 -34.17
CA VAL A 449 -23.16 24.25 -34.91
C VAL A 449 -24.16 24.90 -33.94
N VAL A 450 -24.25 26.23 -33.98
CA VAL A 450 -25.28 26.99 -33.27
C VAL A 450 -26.55 26.99 -34.12
N VAL A 451 -27.65 26.50 -33.55
CA VAL A 451 -28.96 26.45 -34.22
C VAL A 451 -29.67 27.78 -34.04
N HIS A 452 -30.29 28.30 -35.10
CA HIS A 452 -31.09 29.53 -35.04
C HIS A 452 -32.56 29.26 -35.41
N PRO A 453 -33.40 28.83 -34.44
CA PRO A 453 -34.80 28.51 -34.72
C PRO A 453 -35.60 29.77 -35.08
N ILE A 454 -36.26 29.74 -36.24
CA ILE A 454 -37.18 30.78 -36.69
C ILE A 454 -38.51 30.15 -37.14
N ALA A 455 -39.57 30.95 -37.17
CA ALA A 455 -40.82 30.53 -37.80
C ALA A 455 -40.66 30.55 -39.33
N ALA A 456 -40.58 29.39 -39.96
CA ALA A 456 -40.35 29.23 -41.39
C ALA A 456 -41.53 28.50 -42.08
N PRO A 457 -41.97 28.95 -43.28
CA PRO A 457 -42.93 28.20 -44.08
C PRO A 457 -42.26 26.97 -44.70
N LEU A 458 -42.95 25.82 -44.71
CA LEU A 458 -42.43 24.60 -45.37
C LEU A 458 -42.57 24.63 -46.90
N ALA A 459 -43.43 25.49 -47.45
CA ALA A 459 -43.72 25.51 -48.88
C ALA A 459 -42.49 25.78 -49.77
N PRO A 460 -41.62 26.78 -49.47
CA PRO A 460 -40.41 27.01 -50.26
C PRO A 460 -39.44 25.83 -50.21
N LEU A 461 -39.22 25.25 -49.02
CA LEU A 461 -38.36 24.09 -48.83
C LEU A 461 -38.83 22.88 -49.67
N PHE A 462 -40.14 22.65 -49.72
CA PHE A 462 -40.73 21.58 -50.53
C PHE A 462 -40.62 21.85 -52.03
N ALA A 463 -40.76 23.11 -52.46
CA ALA A 463 -40.61 23.50 -53.86
C ALA A 463 -39.17 23.34 -54.34
N GLU A 464 -38.19 23.76 -53.53
CA GLU A 464 -36.76 23.59 -53.81
C GLU A 464 -36.38 22.10 -53.88
N LEU A 465 -36.83 21.28 -52.92
CA LEU A 465 -36.66 19.82 -52.95
C LEU A 465 -37.18 19.18 -54.25
N ALA A 466 -38.36 19.61 -54.70
CA ALA A 466 -38.97 19.09 -55.92
C ALA A 466 -38.16 19.48 -57.17
N ALA A 467 -37.57 20.68 -57.19
CA ALA A 467 -36.71 21.13 -58.27
C ALA A 467 -35.36 20.39 -58.28
N ASP A 468 -34.69 20.30 -57.14
CA ASP A 468 -33.33 19.76 -57.03
C ASP A 468 -33.28 18.24 -57.24
N LEU A 469 -34.26 17.51 -56.72
CA LEU A 469 -34.26 16.03 -56.72
C LEU A 469 -35.23 15.43 -57.74
N GLY A 470 -36.05 16.26 -58.39
CA GLY A 470 -36.99 15.83 -59.43
C GLY A 470 -36.29 15.23 -60.64
N ASP A 471 -35.21 15.86 -61.11
CA ASP A 471 -34.41 15.37 -62.24
C ASP A 471 -33.70 14.06 -61.90
N ALA A 472 -33.16 13.96 -60.68
CA ALA A 472 -32.51 12.73 -60.20
C ALA A 472 -33.49 11.55 -60.09
N ALA A 473 -34.72 11.79 -59.62
CA ALA A 473 -35.76 10.77 -59.59
C ALA A 473 -36.22 10.37 -60.99
N SER A 474 -36.45 11.35 -61.87
CA SER A 474 -36.90 11.13 -63.26
C SER A 474 -35.86 10.39 -64.09
N GLY A 475 -34.57 10.70 -63.91
CA GLY A 475 -33.45 9.98 -64.55
C GLY A 475 -33.37 8.51 -64.17
N LYS A 476 -33.91 8.11 -63.01
CA LYS A 476 -34.07 6.71 -62.58
C LYS A 476 -35.43 6.09 -62.97
N GLY A 477 -36.34 6.85 -63.58
CA GLY A 477 -37.71 6.43 -63.85
C GLY A 477 -38.59 6.31 -62.61
N LEU A 478 -38.26 7.03 -61.52
CA LEU A 478 -39.04 7.09 -60.29
C LEU A 478 -39.99 8.28 -60.30
N ARG A 479 -41.16 8.13 -59.67
CA ARG A 479 -42.09 9.23 -59.43
C ARG A 479 -41.80 9.88 -58.07
N LEU A 480 -41.38 11.15 -58.05
CA LEU A 480 -41.24 11.95 -56.83
C LEU A 480 -42.48 12.84 -56.66
N ASP A 481 -43.32 12.53 -55.67
CA ASP A 481 -44.50 13.33 -55.32
C ASP A 481 -44.21 14.17 -54.06
N VAL A 482 -44.07 15.49 -54.22
CA VAL A 482 -43.97 16.42 -53.07
C VAL A 482 -45.32 17.08 -52.85
N VAL A 483 -45.98 16.76 -51.73
CA VAL A 483 -47.34 17.24 -51.43
C VAL A 483 -47.29 18.72 -51.02
N PRO A 484 -47.99 19.62 -51.73
CA PRO A 484 -48.05 21.03 -51.36
C PRO A 484 -48.54 21.21 -49.92
N THR A 485 -47.90 22.11 -49.18
CA THR A 485 -48.22 22.37 -47.77
C THR A 485 -48.28 23.86 -47.48
N ARG A 486 -49.13 24.24 -46.53
CA ARG A 486 -49.21 25.60 -45.95
C ARG A 486 -48.69 25.65 -44.52
N ALA A 487 -48.08 24.57 -44.04
CA ALA A 487 -47.60 24.46 -42.67
C ALA A 487 -46.39 25.37 -42.42
N TRP A 488 -46.36 25.95 -41.23
CA TRP A 488 -45.24 26.69 -40.68
C TRP A 488 -44.62 25.87 -39.55
N VAL A 489 -43.30 25.92 -39.44
CA VAL A 489 -42.53 25.20 -38.43
C VAL A 489 -41.59 26.17 -37.72
N PHE A 490 -41.33 25.93 -36.44
CA PHE A 490 -40.36 26.70 -35.67
C PHE A 490 -39.07 25.87 -35.54
N THR A 491 -38.08 26.21 -36.36
CA THR A 491 -36.85 25.42 -36.55
C THR A 491 -35.80 26.25 -37.28
N ASP A 492 -34.56 25.78 -37.32
CA ASP A 492 -33.58 26.28 -38.28
C ASP A 492 -33.88 25.66 -39.66
N PRO A 493 -34.19 26.45 -40.70
CA PRO A 493 -34.57 25.94 -42.02
C PRO A 493 -33.40 25.28 -42.76
N VAL A 494 -32.16 25.67 -42.49
CA VAL A 494 -30.97 25.10 -43.14
C VAL A 494 -30.73 23.69 -42.61
N VAL A 495 -30.76 23.53 -41.29
CA VAL A 495 -30.60 22.22 -40.63
C VAL A 495 -31.76 21.29 -40.98
N LEU A 496 -33.00 21.82 -41.02
CA LEU A 496 -34.16 21.03 -41.41
C LEU A 496 -34.09 20.58 -42.87
N ARG A 497 -33.74 21.47 -43.81
CA ARG A 497 -33.55 21.11 -45.23
C ARG A 497 -32.56 19.99 -45.36
N ARG A 498 -31.42 20.09 -44.68
CA ARG A 498 -30.38 19.07 -44.69
C ARG A 498 -30.87 17.70 -44.24
N ILE A 499 -31.76 17.64 -43.24
CA ILE A 499 -32.39 16.39 -42.82
C ILE A 499 -33.26 15.83 -43.93
N VAL A 500 -34.15 16.65 -44.49
CA VAL A 500 -35.10 16.20 -45.51
C VAL A 500 -34.38 15.79 -46.80
N ASP A 501 -33.38 16.54 -47.25
CA ASP A 501 -32.52 16.21 -48.41
C ASP A 501 -31.88 14.83 -48.26
N ASN A 502 -31.31 14.53 -47.08
CA ASN A 502 -30.69 13.22 -46.82
C ASN A 502 -31.73 12.09 -46.84
N LEU A 503 -32.92 12.31 -46.27
CA LEU A 503 -33.99 11.32 -46.27
C LEU A 503 -34.53 11.04 -47.69
N VAL A 504 -34.78 12.10 -48.48
CA VAL A 504 -35.29 11.97 -49.86
C VAL A 504 -34.22 11.38 -50.78
N SER A 505 -32.97 11.80 -50.66
CA SER A 505 -31.85 11.23 -51.41
C SER A 505 -31.68 9.73 -51.13
N ASN A 506 -31.81 9.30 -49.87
CA ASN A 506 -31.82 7.89 -49.52
C ASN A 506 -33.02 7.15 -50.12
N ALA A 507 -34.22 7.74 -50.06
CA ALA A 507 -35.42 7.16 -50.67
C ALA A 507 -35.26 6.93 -52.18
N ILE A 508 -34.71 7.91 -52.92
CA ILE A 508 -34.42 7.80 -54.36
C ILE A 508 -33.30 6.79 -54.62
N ARG A 509 -32.30 6.71 -53.74
CA ARG A 509 -31.17 5.78 -53.88
C ARG A 509 -31.63 4.33 -53.77
N TYR A 510 -32.42 4.00 -52.76
CA TYR A 510 -32.81 2.63 -52.41
C TYR A 510 -34.15 2.17 -53.02
N THR A 511 -34.82 3.03 -53.79
CA THR A 511 -35.96 2.66 -54.63
C THR A 511 -35.48 2.41 -56.06
N GLN A 512 -35.73 1.21 -56.59
CA GLN A 512 -35.40 0.88 -57.98
C GLN A 512 -36.55 1.20 -58.94
N LYS A 513 -37.79 0.89 -58.54
CA LYS A 513 -39.02 1.16 -59.29
C LYS A 513 -40.11 1.58 -58.31
N GLY A 514 -40.99 2.48 -58.74
CA GLY A 514 -42.12 2.96 -57.92
C GLY A 514 -42.04 4.45 -57.65
N ARG A 515 -42.26 4.85 -56.39
CA ARG A 515 -42.42 6.27 -56.01
C ARG A 515 -41.78 6.63 -54.68
N VAL A 516 -41.46 7.91 -54.55
CA VAL A 516 -41.08 8.57 -53.31
C VAL A 516 -42.10 9.68 -53.03
N LEU A 517 -42.66 9.73 -51.82
CA LEU A 517 -43.66 10.72 -51.42
C LEU A 517 -43.15 11.53 -50.24
N VAL A 518 -43.15 12.85 -50.37
CA VAL A 518 -42.80 13.79 -49.30
C VAL A 518 -44.04 14.57 -48.89
N GLY A 519 -44.36 14.61 -47.60
CA GLY A 519 -45.53 15.32 -47.10
C GLY A 519 -45.33 15.84 -45.69
N ALA A 520 -46.12 16.85 -45.30
CA ALA A 520 -46.15 17.38 -43.95
C ALA A 520 -47.54 17.21 -43.34
N ARG A 521 -47.61 16.61 -42.15
CA ARG A 521 -48.86 16.34 -41.42
C ARG A 521 -48.89 17.14 -40.10
N PRO A 522 -49.87 18.01 -39.90
CA PRO A 522 -50.07 18.65 -38.60
C PRO A 522 -50.40 17.61 -37.52
N ARG A 523 -49.75 17.71 -36.37
CA ARG A 523 -49.94 16.86 -35.18
C ARG A 523 -50.03 17.73 -33.93
N GLY A 524 -51.21 18.35 -33.73
CA GLY A 524 -51.44 19.26 -32.62
C GLY A 524 -50.49 20.48 -32.67
N ALA A 525 -49.62 20.60 -31.67
CA ALA A 525 -48.61 21.65 -31.55
C ALA A 525 -47.36 21.41 -32.43
N CYS A 526 -47.28 20.29 -33.13
CA CYS A 526 -46.14 19.94 -33.98
C CYS A 526 -46.56 19.72 -35.44
N VAL A 527 -45.57 19.67 -36.33
CA VAL A 527 -45.71 19.24 -37.72
C VAL A 527 -44.78 18.06 -37.94
N GLU A 528 -45.33 16.96 -38.45
CA GLU A 528 -44.61 15.73 -38.78
C GLU A 528 -44.35 15.71 -40.29
N ILE A 529 -43.10 15.90 -40.68
CA ILE A 529 -42.64 15.79 -42.06
C ILE A 529 -42.31 14.32 -42.33
N GLN A 530 -42.90 13.73 -43.36
CA GLN A 530 -42.78 12.31 -43.69
C GLN A 530 -42.20 12.13 -45.09
N VAL A 531 -41.25 11.21 -45.22
CA VAL A 531 -40.68 10.74 -46.48
C VAL A 531 -40.99 9.25 -46.59
N TRP A 532 -41.77 8.88 -47.60
CA TRP A 532 -42.16 7.51 -47.90
C TRP A 532 -41.46 7.04 -49.17
N ASP A 533 -40.92 5.84 -49.15
CA ASP A 533 -40.35 5.16 -50.31
C ASP A 533 -41.02 3.80 -50.52
N SER A 534 -41.02 3.33 -51.77
CA SER A 534 -41.44 1.97 -52.13
C SER A 534 -40.24 1.07 -52.43
N GLY A 535 -39.12 1.31 -51.75
CA GLY A 535 -37.84 0.64 -52.00
C GLY A 535 -37.72 -0.73 -51.32
N ILE A 536 -36.47 -1.16 -51.12
CA ILE A 536 -36.13 -2.49 -50.59
C ILE A 536 -36.63 -2.74 -49.15
N GLY A 537 -36.94 -1.68 -48.40
CA GLY A 537 -37.29 -1.78 -46.98
C GLY A 537 -36.11 -2.22 -46.09
N ILE A 538 -36.34 -2.22 -44.78
CA ILE A 538 -35.33 -2.46 -43.74
C ILE A 538 -35.92 -3.47 -42.75
N ALA A 539 -35.12 -4.47 -42.37
CA ALA A 539 -35.53 -5.49 -41.39
C ALA A 539 -35.57 -4.90 -39.96
N ALA A 540 -36.43 -5.45 -39.11
CA ALA A 540 -36.72 -4.87 -37.78
C ALA A 540 -35.50 -4.84 -36.85
N ASP A 541 -34.63 -5.85 -36.95
CA ASP A 541 -33.35 -5.97 -36.24
C ASP A 541 -32.31 -4.93 -36.69
N GLN A 542 -32.55 -4.27 -37.84
CA GLN A 542 -31.63 -3.30 -38.42
C GLN A 542 -32.04 -1.85 -38.19
N LEU A 543 -33.26 -1.58 -37.71
CA LEU A 543 -33.82 -0.21 -37.59
C LEU A 543 -33.03 0.70 -36.65
N ASP A 544 -32.38 0.16 -35.62
CA ASP A 544 -31.52 0.94 -34.74
C ASP A 544 -30.12 1.14 -35.32
N ALA A 545 -29.62 0.12 -36.03
CA ALA A 545 -28.28 0.09 -36.60
C ALA A 545 -28.12 1.04 -37.80
N ILE A 546 -29.17 1.30 -38.58
CA ILE A 546 -29.12 2.20 -39.76
C ILE A 546 -28.74 3.65 -39.47
N PHE A 547 -28.88 4.10 -38.21
CA PHE A 547 -28.41 5.42 -37.80
C PHE A 547 -26.97 5.43 -37.31
N GLY A 548 -26.34 4.26 -37.23
CA GLY A 548 -24.91 4.09 -37.01
C GLY A 548 -24.13 4.61 -38.20
N GLU A 549 -22.95 5.15 -37.92
CA GLU A 549 -22.04 5.61 -38.94
C GLU A 549 -21.53 4.43 -39.78
N PHE A 550 -21.45 4.63 -41.10
CA PHE A 550 -20.96 3.61 -42.05
C PHE A 550 -21.78 2.33 -42.08
N TYR A 551 -22.95 2.32 -41.44
CA TYR A 551 -23.84 1.17 -41.42
C TYR A 551 -24.54 0.99 -42.78
N GLN A 552 -24.46 -0.22 -43.34
CA GLN A 552 -25.15 -0.59 -44.58
C GLN A 552 -25.81 -1.96 -44.40
N VAL A 553 -27.10 -2.05 -44.76
CA VAL A 553 -27.95 -3.22 -44.52
C VAL A 553 -27.53 -4.46 -45.35
N SER A 554 -26.64 -4.35 -46.36
CA SER A 554 -26.09 -5.50 -47.09
C SER A 554 -24.84 -5.16 -47.94
N PRO A 555 -23.66 -5.73 -47.64
CA PRO A 555 -22.50 -5.71 -48.55
C PRO A 555 -22.61 -6.72 -49.72
N ALA A 556 -23.43 -7.77 -49.57
CA ALA A 556 -23.37 -8.98 -50.41
C ALA A 556 -24.17 -8.91 -51.74
N SER A 557 -25.04 -7.92 -51.93
CA SER A 557 -25.79 -7.71 -53.18
C SER A 557 -25.24 -6.55 -54.04
N ALA A 558 -24.11 -5.97 -53.61
CA ALA A 558 -23.51 -4.77 -54.19
C ALA A 558 -22.50 -5.06 -55.32
N THR A 559 -22.46 -6.27 -55.85
CA THR A 559 -21.62 -6.60 -57.02
C THR A 559 -22.19 -6.12 -58.34
N ASP A 560 -23.48 -5.73 -58.41
CA ASP A 560 -24.15 -5.48 -59.70
C ASP A 560 -24.78 -4.09 -59.88
N SER A 561 -24.66 -3.18 -58.92
CA SER A 561 -25.13 -1.80 -59.10
C SER A 561 -24.29 -0.82 -58.30
N GLY A 562 -23.77 0.22 -58.96
CA GLY A 562 -22.91 1.27 -58.38
C GLY A 562 -23.55 2.16 -57.30
N LEU A 563 -24.39 1.59 -56.44
CA LEU A 563 -25.13 2.23 -55.34
C LEU A 563 -24.26 2.37 -54.07
N ARG A 564 -22.95 2.65 -54.20
CA ARG A 564 -22.09 2.91 -53.03
C ARG A 564 -22.34 4.32 -52.51
N GLY A 565 -22.64 4.44 -51.22
CA GLY A 565 -22.59 5.70 -50.48
C GLY A 565 -21.99 5.48 -49.10
N LEU A 566 -21.44 6.54 -48.49
CA LEU A 566 -20.63 6.46 -47.25
C LEU A 566 -21.33 5.90 -46.00
N GLY A 567 -22.64 5.63 -46.03
CA GLY A 567 -23.40 5.29 -44.82
C GLY A 567 -23.50 6.43 -43.80
N LEU A 568 -23.14 7.66 -44.18
CA LEU A 568 -23.14 8.84 -43.30
C LEU A 568 -24.48 9.57 -43.24
N GLY A 569 -25.30 9.48 -44.28
CA GLY A 569 -26.51 10.30 -44.42
C GLY A 569 -27.49 10.17 -43.25
N LEU A 570 -27.77 8.95 -42.77
CA LEU A 570 -28.69 8.75 -41.64
C LEU A 570 -28.08 9.12 -40.28
N SER A 571 -26.76 8.98 -40.12
CA SER A 571 -26.05 9.47 -38.92
C SER A 571 -26.12 10.99 -38.81
N ILE A 572 -25.97 11.70 -39.94
CA ILE A 572 -26.18 13.15 -40.05
C ILE A 572 -27.61 13.51 -39.69
N VAL A 573 -28.60 12.78 -40.21
CA VAL A 573 -30.02 13.02 -39.87
C VAL A 573 -30.26 12.87 -38.37
N LYS A 574 -29.74 11.82 -37.72
CA LYS A 574 -29.89 11.60 -36.28
C LYS A 574 -29.26 12.73 -35.45
N ARG A 575 -28.06 13.17 -35.81
CA ARG A 575 -27.35 14.27 -35.12
C ARG A 575 -28.03 15.62 -35.32
N SER A 576 -28.42 15.94 -36.57
CA SER A 576 -29.15 17.16 -36.88
C SER A 576 -30.53 17.20 -36.21
N ALA A 577 -31.23 16.07 -36.12
CA ALA A 577 -32.48 15.97 -35.36
C ALA A 577 -32.25 16.23 -33.87
N LYS A 578 -31.17 15.68 -33.29
CA LYS A 578 -30.78 15.95 -31.89
C LYS A 578 -30.46 17.43 -31.65
N LEU A 579 -29.79 18.11 -32.59
CA LEU A 579 -29.51 19.54 -32.51
C LEU A 579 -30.79 20.39 -32.56
N LEU A 580 -31.77 19.99 -33.36
CA LEU A 580 -33.07 20.67 -33.44
C LEU A 580 -34.03 20.31 -32.29
N ASP A 581 -33.62 19.42 -31.38
CA ASP A 581 -34.51 18.76 -30.41
C ASP A 581 -35.77 18.16 -31.07
N ALA A 582 -35.61 17.64 -32.29
CA ALA A 582 -36.67 17.11 -33.13
C ALA A 582 -36.76 15.58 -33.00
N ARG A 583 -37.98 15.05 -32.97
CA ARG A 583 -38.20 13.60 -32.87
C ARG A 583 -38.12 12.94 -34.25
N LEU A 584 -37.19 12.02 -34.41
CA LEU A 584 -37.01 11.21 -35.61
C LEU A 584 -37.63 9.81 -35.41
N ASN A 585 -38.45 9.36 -36.36
CA ASN A 585 -39.09 8.03 -36.35
C ASN A 585 -38.90 7.33 -37.70
N VAL A 586 -38.79 6.00 -37.66
CA VAL A 586 -38.74 5.15 -38.85
C VAL A 586 -39.76 4.02 -38.72
N ARG A 587 -40.43 3.69 -39.83
CA ARG A 587 -41.20 2.46 -39.99
C ARG A 587 -40.83 1.84 -41.33
N SER A 588 -40.44 0.58 -41.33
CA SER A 588 -40.05 -0.11 -42.56
C SER A 588 -40.43 -1.58 -42.49
N ALA A 589 -40.62 -2.18 -43.65
CA ALA A 589 -40.78 -3.62 -43.79
C ALA A 589 -40.03 -4.08 -45.06
N PRO A 590 -39.24 -5.17 -44.99
CA PRO A 590 -38.54 -5.70 -46.16
C PRO A 590 -39.48 -5.91 -47.36
N GLY A 591 -39.06 -5.44 -48.53
CA GLY A 591 -39.79 -5.52 -49.80
C GLY A 591 -41.00 -4.58 -49.92
N ARG A 592 -41.34 -3.79 -48.90
CA ARG A 592 -42.48 -2.85 -48.92
C ARG A 592 -42.08 -1.37 -48.90
N GLY A 593 -40.80 -1.08 -48.68
CA GLY A 593 -40.25 0.27 -48.55
C GLY A 593 -40.22 0.77 -47.11
N SER A 594 -39.83 2.04 -46.93
CA SER A 594 -39.68 2.68 -45.63
C SER A 594 -40.42 4.01 -45.54
N MET A 595 -40.71 4.42 -44.31
CA MET A 595 -41.22 5.73 -43.96
C MET A 595 -40.34 6.31 -42.87
N PHE A 596 -39.67 7.42 -43.18
CA PHE A 596 -38.95 8.22 -42.22
C PHE A 596 -39.77 9.48 -41.91
N SER A 597 -39.75 9.91 -40.65
CA SER A 597 -40.45 11.11 -40.25
C SER A 597 -39.69 11.91 -39.21
N ILE A 598 -39.76 13.23 -39.33
CA ILE A 598 -39.22 14.19 -38.36
C ILE A 598 -40.35 15.09 -37.85
N THR A 599 -40.45 15.20 -36.54
CA THR A 599 -41.46 16.01 -35.87
C THR A 599 -40.80 17.26 -35.29
N VAL A 600 -41.26 18.44 -35.75
CA VAL A 600 -40.79 19.76 -35.31
C VAL A 600 -41.95 20.59 -34.75
N PRO A 601 -41.70 21.56 -33.85
CA PRO A 601 -42.74 22.45 -33.35
C PRO A 601 -43.40 23.23 -34.48
N ARG A 602 -44.71 23.43 -34.36
CA ARG A 602 -45.48 24.24 -35.32
C ARG A 602 -45.12 25.71 -35.14
N GLY A 603 -44.73 26.36 -36.23
CA GLY A 603 -44.49 27.80 -36.26
C GLY A 603 -45.80 28.57 -36.45
N THR A 604 -45.85 29.76 -35.87
CA THR A 604 -46.86 30.76 -36.22
C THR A 604 -46.29 31.70 -37.28
N PRO A 605 -47.05 32.06 -38.33
CA PRO A 605 -46.60 33.05 -39.29
C PRO A 605 -46.22 34.34 -38.56
N ALA A 606 -44.96 34.76 -38.70
CA ALA A 606 -44.59 36.12 -38.36
C ALA A 606 -45.17 37.05 -39.46
N PRO A 607 -45.58 38.29 -39.15
CA PRO A 607 -45.93 39.26 -40.17
C PRO A 607 -44.70 39.47 -41.06
N ALA A 608 -44.74 38.98 -42.29
CA ALA A 608 -43.68 39.22 -43.25
C ALA A 608 -43.65 40.73 -43.57
N PRO A 609 -42.48 41.38 -43.59
CA PRO A 609 -42.32 42.57 -44.42
C PRO A 609 -42.75 42.17 -45.83
N LEU A 610 -43.65 42.94 -46.43
CA LEU A 610 -44.09 42.75 -47.81
C LEU A 610 -42.85 42.52 -48.69
N ALA A 611 -42.72 41.31 -49.22
CA ALA A 611 -41.71 41.02 -50.22
C ALA A 611 -41.94 42.01 -51.38
N PRO A 612 -40.90 42.73 -51.84
CA PRO A 612 -41.03 43.50 -53.06
C PRO A 612 -41.46 42.56 -54.19
N PRO A 613 -42.31 43.03 -55.13
CA PRO A 613 -42.84 42.19 -56.20
C PRO A 613 -41.70 41.50 -56.94
N PRO A 614 -41.90 40.26 -57.44
CA PRO A 614 -40.88 39.54 -58.19
C PRO A 614 -40.44 40.42 -59.36
N SER A 615 -39.19 40.86 -59.31
CA SER A 615 -38.58 41.55 -60.44
C SER A 615 -38.64 40.60 -61.64
N PRO A 616 -39.10 41.06 -62.81
CA PRO A 616 -39.34 40.19 -63.96
C PRO A 616 -38.07 39.41 -64.29
N ALA A 617 -38.23 38.11 -64.55
CA ALA A 617 -37.14 37.22 -64.96
C ALA A 617 -36.26 37.93 -66.00
N PRO A 618 -34.91 37.94 -65.83
CA PRO A 618 -34.04 38.57 -66.79
C PRO A 618 -34.23 37.85 -68.12
N LYS A 619 -34.80 38.57 -69.10
CA LYS A 619 -34.76 38.16 -70.50
C LYS A 619 -33.31 37.84 -70.82
N ARG A 620 -33.01 36.65 -71.34
CA ARG A 620 -31.68 36.28 -71.90
C ARG A 620 -31.18 37.45 -72.74
N ARG A 621 -30.31 38.28 -72.15
CA ARG A 621 -29.62 39.35 -72.86
C ARG A 621 -28.43 38.71 -73.56
N ALA A 622 -28.11 39.23 -74.74
CA ALA A 622 -26.96 38.83 -75.53
C ALA A 622 -25.68 38.90 -74.68
N ARG A 623 -24.70 38.03 -75.00
CA ARG A 623 -23.35 37.96 -74.43
C ARG A 623 -22.89 39.32 -73.88
N SER A 624 -22.64 39.40 -72.57
CA SER A 624 -22.14 40.62 -71.92
C SER A 624 -20.82 41.03 -72.56
N ALA A 625 -20.60 42.34 -72.71
CA ALA A 625 -19.33 42.90 -73.14
C ALA A 625 -18.17 42.40 -72.21
N PRO A 626 -16.94 42.30 -72.73
CA PRO A 626 -15.78 41.95 -71.91
C PRO A 626 -15.64 42.93 -70.74
N ARG A 627 -15.55 42.39 -69.52
CA ARG A 627 -15.38 43.16 -68.27
C ARG A 627 -13.94 43.09 -67.77
N ARG A 628 -13.56 44.07 -66.96
CA ARG A 628 -12.28 44.15 -66.26
C ARG A 628 -12.45 43.77 -64.79
N VAL A 629 -11.93 42.61 -64.39
CA VAL A 629 -12.20 41.96 -63.10
C VAL A 629 -10.93 41.95 -62.25
N LEU A 630 -11.02 42.39 -60.99
CA LEU A 630 -9.98 42.19 -59.99
C LEU A 630 -10.29 40.93 -59.17
N VAL A 631 -9.38 39.96 -59.17
CA VAL A 631 -9.50 38.70 -58.42
C VAL A 631 -8.48 38.72 -57.27
N ILE A 632 -8.94 38.39 -56.06
CA ILE A 632 -8.14 38.44 -54.84
C ILE A 632 -8.29 37.08 -54.12
N ASP A 633 -7.21 36.32 -54.00
CA ASP A 633 -7.15 35.01 -53.35
C ASP A 633 -5.69 34.74 -52.95
N ASP A 634 -5.42 34.14 -51.79
CA ASP A 634 -4.05 33.88 -51.33
C ASP A 634 -3.45 32.60 -51.95
N ASP A 635 -4.28 31.75 -52.55
CA ASP A 635 -3.85 30.57 -53.29
C ASP A 635 -3.52 30.90 -54.75
N ALA A 636 -2.23 30.84 -55.08
CA ALA A 636 -1.72 31.08 -56.43
C ALA A 636 -2.35 30.17 -57.50
N MET A 637 -2.72 28.94 -57.15
CA MET A 637 -3.36 28.00 -58.07
C MET A 637 -4.79 28.42 -58.39
N VAL A 638 -5.52 28.93 -57.38
CA VAL A 638 -6.87 29.47 -57.55
C VAL A 638 -6.84 30.74 -58.38
N LEU A 639 -5.91 31.66 -58.12
CA LEU A 639 -5.71 32.87 -58.92
C LEU A 639 -5.45 32.54 -60.40
N GLN A 640 -4.53 31.60 -60.67
CA GLN A 640 -4.20 31.20 -62.03
C GLN A 640 -5.40 30.56 -62.74
N ALA A 641 -6.13 29.67 -62.07
CA ALA A 641 -7.31 29.03 -62.63
C ALA A 641 -8.43 30.03 -62.93
N MET A 642 -8.68 30.97 -62.00
CA MET A 642 -9.69 32.02 -62.16
C MET A 642 -9.32 32.97 -63.30
N GLN A 643 -8.04 33.37 -63.40
CA GLN A 643 -7.53 34.19 -64.47
C GLN A 643 -7.76 33.54 -65.84
N GLN A 644 -7.35 32.28 -65.99
CA GLN A 644 -7.53 31.54 -67.25
C GLN A 644 -9.00 31.38 -67.63
N LEU A 645 -9.87 31.05 -66.67
CA LEU A 645 -11.30 30.87 -66.91
C LEU A 645 -11.98 32.16 -67.37
N LEU A 646 -11.74 33.26 -66.66
CA LEU A 646 -12.33 34.57 -66.97
C LEU A 646 -11.79 35.14 -68.29
N GLN A 647 -10.49 34.96 -68.58
CA GLN A 647 -9.90 35.32 -69.88
C GLN A 647 -10.47 34.49 -71.03
N ALA A 648 -10.70 33.19 -70.82
CA ALA A 648 -11.35 32.33 -71.82
C ALA A 648 -12.81 32.76 -72.11
N TRP A 649 -13.48 33.40 -71.14
CA TRP A 649 -14.79 34.03 -71.33
C TRP A 649 -14.72 35.44 -71.94
N GLY A 650 -13.51 35.97 -72.18
CA GLY A 650 -13.26 37.26 -72.82
C GLY A 650 -13.03 38.42 -71.86
N HIS A 651 -12.96 38.19 -70.55
CA HIS A 651 -12.72 39.24 -69.55
C HIS A 651 -11.22 39.59 -69.44
N GLN A 652 -10.92 40.84 -69.09
CA GLN A 652 -9.59 41.25 -68.64
C GLN A 652 -9.52 41.05 -67.12
N VAL A 653 -8.41 40.51 -66.62
CA VAL A 653 -8.32 40.05 -65.23
C VAL A 653 -7.01 40.51 -64.63
N TRP A 654 -7.08 41.14 -63.46
CA TRP A 654 -5.93 41.39 -62.58
C TRP A 654 -6.04 40.50 -61.35
N CYS A 655 -4.93 39.94 -60.90
CA CYS A 655 -4.88 39.04 -59.76
C CYS A 655 -4.03 39.65 -58.65
N ALA A 656 -4.50 39.55 -57.41
CA ALA A 656 -3.79 39.98 -56.21
C ALA A 656 -3.72 38.82 -55.20
N ALA A 657 -2.53 38.51 -54.72
CA ALA A 657 -2.32 37.44 -53.72
C ALA A 657 -2.47 37.92 -52.27
N ASP A 658 -2.41 39.24 -52.05
CA ASP A 658 -2.43 39.84 -50.73
C ASP A 658 -3.10 41.23 -50.75
N GLN A 659 -3.29 41.80 -49.56
CA GLN A 659 -3.94 43.09 -49.39
C GLN A 659 -3.18 44.23 -50.09
N ASP A 660 -1.86 44.26 -49.99
CA ASP A 660 -1.04 45.36 -50.51
C ASP A 660 -1.09 45.37 -52.04
N GLN A 661 -1.00 44.20 -52.67
CA GLN A 661 -1.18 44.02 -54.11
C GLN A 661 -2.59 44.42 -54.56
N ALA A 662 -3.62 44.02 -53.81
CA ALA A 662 -5.00 44.35 -54.16
C ALA A 662 -5.26 45.85 -54.11
N VAL A 663 -4.76 46.54 -53.09
CA VAL A 663 -4.86 48.01 -52.97
C VAL A 663 -4.05 48.70 -54.06
N MET A 664 -2.82 48.25 -54.33
CA MET A 664 -1.99 48.80 -55.40
C MET A 664 -2.68 48.70 -56.77
N LEU A 665 -3.22 47.52 -57.11
CA LEU A 665 -3.95 47.31 -58.37
C LEU A 665 -5.25 48.10 -58.42
N ALA A 666 -5.97 48.22 -57.30
CA ALA A 666 -7.16 49.06 -57.21
C ALA A 666 -6.86 50.54 -57.41
N ILE A 667 -5.70 51.04 -56.96
CA ILE A 667 -5.25 52.42 -57.21
C ILE A 667 -4.81 52.61 -58.67
N MET A 668 -3.99 51.70 -59.21
CA MET A 668 -3.47 51.83 -60.58
C MET A 668 -4.55 51.71 -61.66
N HIS A 669 -5.59 50.91 -61.40
CA HIS A 669 -6.67 50.62 -62.36
C HIS A 669 -8.04 51.09 -61.84
N ALA A 670 -8.08 52.14 -61.02
CA ALA A 670 -9.25 52.60 -60.28
C ALA A 670 -10.48 52.91 -61.16
N ASP A 671 -10.25 53.41 -62.37
CA ASP A 671 -11.30 53.75 -63.36
C ASP A 671 -11.70 52.57 -64.24
N GLU A 672 -10.89 51.50 -64.20
CA GLU A 672 -10.97 50.40 -65.14
C GLU A 672 -11.72 49.21 -64.57
N ILE A 673 -11.58 48.94 -63.27
CA ILE A 673 -12.19 47.76 -62.66
C ILE A 673 -13.73 47.88 -62.70
N ASP A 674 -14.37 46.85 -63.28
CA ASP A 674 -15.82 46.71 -63.42
C ASP A 674 -16.41 45.75 -62.37
N LEU A 675 -15.57 44.90 -61.75
CA LEU A 675 -15.98 43.87 -60.80
C LEU A 675 -14.82 43.47 -59.88
N VAL A 676 -15.10 43.19 -58.61
CA VAL A 676 -14.13 42.57 -57.69
C VAL A 676 -14.64 41.20 -57.23
N LEU A 677 -13.77 40.20 -57.30
CA LEU A 677 -13.97 38.86 -56.78
C LEU A 677 -12.93 38.63 -55.69
N SER A 678 -13.34 38.38 -54.44
CA SER A 678 -12.41 38.26 -53.31
C SER A 678 -12.69 37.02 -52.49
N ASP A 679 -11.67 36.31 -52.04
CA ASP A 679 -11.82 35.39 -50.90
C ASP A 679 -12.10 36.17 -49.62
N TYR A 680 -12.87 35.57 -48.72
CA TYR A 680 -13.12 36.08 -47.38
C TYR A 680 -11.91 35.82 -46.46
N HIS A 681 -11.17 34.73 -46.67
CA HIS A 681 -9.99 34.41 -45.86
C HIS A 681 -8.72 34.57 -46.69
N LEU A 682 -8.10 35.75 -46.64
CA LEU A 682 -6.76 35.98 -47.17
C LEU A 682 -5.79 35.82 -46.00
N GLY A 683 -4.89 34.83 -46.04
CA GLY A 683 -4.02 34.47 -44.90
C GLY A 683 -3.47 35.66 -44.10
N GLY A 684 -3.70 35.66 -42.78
CA GLY A 684 -3.34 36.73 -41.85
C GLY A 684 -4.42 37.00 -40.80
N GLN A 685 -4.16 37.89 -39.82
CA GLN A 685 -5.17 38.33 -38.83
C GLN A 685 -6.00 39.54 -39.31
N VAL A 686 -6.17 39.71 -40.62
CA VAL A 686 -6.84 40.89 -41.18
C VAL A 686 -8.35 40.63 -41.31
N ASP A 687 -9.16 41.59 -40.86
CA ASP A 687 -10.61 41.55 -41.03
C ASP A 687 -10.99 41.77 -42.50
N ALA A 688 -11.56 40.74 -43.13
CA ALA A 688 -12.01 40.74 -44.52
C ALA A 688 -12.94 41.91 -44.86
N ALA A 689 -13.77 42.33 -43.89
CA ALA A 689 -14.68 43.47 -44.06
C ALA A 689 -13.91 44.80 -44.22
N GLN A 690 -12.88 45.00 -43.41
CA GLN A 690 -12.02 46.19 -43.46
C GLN A 690 -11.17 46.20 -44.72
N PHE A 691 -10.62 45.04 -45.09
CA PHE A 691 -9.87 44.87 -46.31
C PHE A 691 -10.70 45.23 -47.55
N ILE A 692 -11.87 44.61 -47.73
CA ILE A 692 -12.76 44.88 -48.87
C ILE A 692 -13.21 46.34 -48.87
N GLY A 693 -13.47 46.91 -47.69
CA GLY A 693 -13.76 48.34 -47.54
C GLY A 693 -12.63 49.23 -48.06
N THR A 694 -11.37 48.86 -47.80
CA THR A 694 -10.17 49.59 -48.23
C THR A 694 -10.00 49.54 -49.75
N VAL A 695 -10.14 48.35 -50.36
CA VAL A 695 -10.09 48.18 -51.81
C VAL A 695 -11.21 48.97 -52.50
N ARG A 696 -12.42 48.96 -51.96
CA ARG A 696 -13.55 49.74 -52.49
C ARG A 696 -13.32 51.25 -52.38
N ALA A 697 -12.65 51.73 -51.34
CA ALA A 697 -12.34 53.15 -51.18
C ALA A 697 -11.31 53.67 -52.20
N CYS A 698 -10.50 52.78 -52.77
CA CYS A 698 -9.54 53.12 -53.83
C CYS A 698 -10.17 53.21 -55.24
N LEU A 699 -11.39 52.69 -55.43
CA LEU A 699 -12.07 52.68 -56.73
C LEU A 699 -12.89 53.96 -56.93
N VAL A 700 -12.89 54.51 -58.15
CA VAL A 700 -13.52 55.81 -58.45
C VAL A 700 -15.05 55.74 -58.51
N ARG A 701 -15.62 54.54 -58.62
CA ARG A 701 -17.06 54.30 -58.72
C ARG A 701 -17.48 53.09 -57.85
N PRO A 702 -18.77 52.98 -57.48
CA PRO A 702 -19.26 51.81 -56.76
C PRO A 702 -19.20 50.57 -57.66
N VAL A 703 -18.17 49.75 -57.47
CA VAL A 703 -17.97 48.48 -58.17
C VAL A 703 -18.62 47.33 -57.38
N PRO A 704 -19.36 46.41 -58.04
CA PRO A 704 -19.88 45.20 -57.39
C PRO A 704 -18.74 44.32 -56.87
N VAL A 705 -18.90 43.81 -55.64
CA VAL A 705 -17.96 42.88 -55.02
C VAL A 705 -18.68 41.57 -54.68
N HIS A 706 -18.11 40.46 -55.15
CA HIS A 706 -18.54 39.11 -54.80
C HIS A 706 -17.48 38.45 -53.93
N VAL A 707 -17.92 37.94 -52.77
CA VAL A 707 -17.03 37.33 -51.80
C VAL A 707 -17.18 35.81 -51.85
N PHE A 708 -16.06 35.10 -51.93
CA PHE A 708 -16.00 33.64 -51.82
C PHE A 708 -15.68 33.24 -50.38
N THR A 709 -16.28 32.17 -49.87
CA THR A 709 -15.90 31.63 -48.56
C THR A 709 -16.11 30.12 -48.47
N ALA A 710 -15.19 29.43 -47.80
CA ALA A 710 -15.40 28.05 -47.36
C ALA A 710 -16.17 27.97 -46.01
N ASP A 711 -16.34 29.11 -45.33
CA ASP A 711 -17.11 29.20 -44.10
C ASP A 711 -18.59 29.50 -44.39
N THR A 712 -19.46 28.54 -44.03
CA THR A 712 -20.92 28.63 -44.17
C THR A 712 -21.60 29.23 -42.93
N SER A 713 -20.83 29.78 -41.99
CA SER A 713 -21.36 30.34 -40.74
C SER A 713 -22.22 31.59 -40.97
N MET A 714 -23.31 31.70 -40.19
CA MET A 714 -24.21 32.87 -40.21
C MET A 714 -23.52 34.20 -39.87
N PRO A 715 -22.55 34.29 -38.94
CA PRO A 715 -21.83 35.54 -38.67
C PRO A 715 -21.11 36.10 -39.90
N VAL A 716 -20.44 35.24 -40.68
CA VAL A 716 -19.79 35.63 -41.95
C VAL A 716 -20.84 36.12 -42.95
N ALA A 717 -21.94 35.37 -43.11
CA ALA A 717 -23.04 35.77 -43.99
C ALA A 717 -23.71 37.09 -43.59
N GLN A 718 -23.86 37.34 -42.29
CA GLN A 718 -24.40 38.59 -41.76
C GLN A 718 -23.44 39.77 -41.97
N ASN A 719 -22.14 39.59 -41.72
CA ASN A 719 -21.13 40.62 -41.96
C ASN A 719 -21.07 41.01 -43.44
N VAL A 720 -21.03 40.04 -44.35
CA VAL A 720 -21.01 40.28 -45.80
C VAL A 720 -22.29 40.99 -46.26
N ARG A 721 -23.47 40.58 -45.74
CA ARG A 721 -24.75 41.25 -46.03
C ARG A 721 -24.83 42.67 -45.46
N ALA A 722 -24.28 42.91 -44.26
CA ALA A 722 -24.25 44.24 -43.64
C ALA A 722 -23.44 45.24 -44.49
N LEU A 723 -22.45 44.76 -45.24
CA LEU A 723 -21.65 45.55 -46.19
C LEU A 723 -22.33 45.72 -47.56
N GLY A 724 -23.52 45.14 -47.75
CA GLY A 724 -24.24 45.15 -49.03
C GLY A 724 -23.59 44.30 -50.11
N LEU A 725 -22.75 43.33 -49.73
CA LEU A 725 -22.00 42.48 -50.65
C LEU A 725 -22.74 41.16 -50.89
N SER A 726 -22.39 40.51 -52.00
CA SER A 726 -22.90 39.17 -52.31
C SER A 726 -21.90 38.09 -51.89
N LEU A 727 -22.42 36.96 -51.42
CA LEU A 727 -21.64 35.85 -50.90
C LEU A 727 -21.83 34.61 -51.77
N LEU A 728 -20.73 33.93 -52.08
CA LEU A 728 -20.67 32.68 -52.81
C LEU A 728 -19.86 31.66 -51.99
N HIS A 729 -20.34 30.42 -51.90
CA HIS A 729 -19.68 29.38 -51.13
C HIS A 729 -18.72 28.57 -52.01
N LYS A 730 -17.48 28.36 -51.53
CA LYS A 730 -16.52 27.44 -52.12
C LYS A 730 -16.99 25.98 -51.84
N PRO A 731 -16.95 25.04 -52.81
CA PRO A 731 -16.51 25.21 -54.20
C PRO A 731 -17.59 25.88 -55.08
N VAL A 732 -17.18 26.90 -55.85
CA VAL A 732 -18.09 27.66 -56.72
C VAL A 732 -18.28 26.95 -58.05
N GLN A 733 -19.52 26.67 -58.43
CA GLN A 733 -19.85 26.09 -59.73
C GLN A 733 -19.70 27.14 -60.85
N HIS A 734 -19.19 26.71 -62.00
CA HIS A 734 -18.92 27.59 -63.15
C HIS A 734 -20.16 28.32 -63.67
N ASP A 735 -21.33 27.69 -63.62
CA ASP A 735 -22.59 28.29 -64.07
C ASP A 735 -23.07 29.41 -63.16
N LEU A 736 -22.91 29.24 -61.84
CA LEU A 736 -23.22 30.27 -60.85
C LEU A 736 -22.26 31.45 -60.99
N LEU A 737 -20.96 31.19 -61.20
CA LEU A 737 -19.97 32.24 -61.45
C LEU A 737 -20.31 33.02 -62.72
N ARG A 738 -20.69 32.33 -63.81
CA ARG A 738 -21.12 32.98 -65.06
C ARG A 738 -22.38 33.82 -64.85
N GLN A 739 -23.36 33.30 -64.12
CA GLN A 739 -24.59 34.04 -63.81
C GLN A 739 -24.30 35.32 -63.01
N VAL A 740 -23.38 35.25 -62.05
CA VAL A 740 -22.94 36.40 -61.25
C VAL A 740 -22.25 37.46 -62.12
N LEU A 741 -21.39 37.03 -63.04
CA LEU A 741 -20.72 37.93 -64.00
C LEU A 741 -21.71 38.61 -64.97
N GLU A 742 -22.83 37.97 -65.26
CA GLU A 742 -23.88 38.49 -66.16
C GLU A 742 -24.86 39.43 -65.44
N GLN A 743 -25.02 39.32 -64.12
CA GLN A 743 -25.99 40.09 -63.31
C GLN A 743 -25.47 41.41 -62.75
N GLY A 744 -24.15 41.61 -62.72
CA GLY A 744 -23.50 42.78 -62.10
C GLY A 744 -23.56 44.06 -62.90
#